data_AF-A0A519WYA2-F1
#
_entry.id   AF-A0A519WYA2-F1
#
_cell.length_a   1.000
_cell.length_b   1.000
_cell.length_c   1.000
_cell.angle_alpha   90.00
_cell.angle_beta   90.00
_cell.angle_gamma   90.00
#
_symmetry.space_group_name_H-M   'P 1'
#
loop_
_entity.id
_entity.type
_entity.pdbx_description
1 polymer ?
#
loop_
_entity_poly.entity_id
_entity_poly.type
_entity_poly.pdbx_seq_one_letter_code
_entity_poly.pdbx_strand_id
1 'polypeptide(L)'
;MFFTISICNAATFFSRQNGNWTSRSTWSYTSGGGQVPSGVYPAFGDIVHIEGGDVVTLTANAACATIDFPTTNTNNSIVLAGYTLAVSGNISIPRSGNGLNLINVGSGTLTAASIDFPTTGDAVRHKITISTGTVSVSGNISTNSSSALSATIEFTGAGLLRVGGDFFSSGGGSLTPSTGTVELNGANQSFNAFSYYNLTLSGSGTKSFFSTTSTTVTNNLTINSGVKANLSTLTHTANKLTLGSTQVLPSSWGSSGSSATNKSDAYFAVTTGLINATTSTCSSFTTVTPITNVAFNTLNKTTAATDATAYQNYTGDTPTTVAKTQYYTLTVKGNTGGDVNGYYTAFIDWNNDGDFDDSGESIVLGTIKNSSGTDSKVTSAYIQIPSGAITGNVKMRIIGRIGGYSSTPCVVSGSTGQMQDYTINVLAGCTDTLPSSVTTSSTATSVCPYSPFTLSLGSTFGEGATYLWETSPTGSAPWTSAPINSIPFFSNDFSVNQGFNTTVGDISLAGEDAQITGGVLVLTETAPNGHNSGFLINKSNTANINPFTATFKYRIWDGGGADGMSLSYGPGFAANAGGGESGEGSGLIVQFDTYDNEGVGTGGSRVRILYNNTSIFNTAIDTPFNLRTDPYRDVKLYVDSNGLLSLAIQNQAGTNITVVSKLLLPNYTTTNKSTWKFKFSARTGGTKDRHSLDDVVITYLDSANSNSKFTTSQTVKTYYRATITCGGSIVTSDPIMVDITSATITAMTASACSGVAFTVTPANGTNGTIPSGTTYSWPAPVVTGGITGGAASTGTPASITGTISNTTGTAQTATYTVTPTTAGCTGIPFTVTVTVNTLPTPTFTAQPGAAACANTDVTYTTQTGMSNYVWGFPGVLGTDYTITSGGSNLSNTVTLKYITATNKTVTINYTNTNGCTATSATSSTATTISPSTVGGTVGGSTTVCTGTNSTILTLAGHTGSIIRWESSLDNFATAGTPIVNTTTTLTATNLTATTSYRAVVQSGSCGALNSVAATVTVSPATVAGTIGGGTTVCTGTNSTVLTLSGHNGSVVRWESSLNNFSTAGTPIINTTTTLTATNLTATTSYRAVVQSGSCGALNSVAATVTVSPATVSGTVGGGATVCTGTNSTVLTLSGHTGSIVRWESSLDNFATAGTPITNTTTTLTATNLTATTSYRAVVQSGSCGALNSIAATVAVSPATVAGTVGGGATVCTGTNSTALTLTGHTGSVVRWESSLNNFATAGTPIVNTTTTLTATNLT
;
A
#
# COMPACT_ATOMS: atom_id res chain seq x y z
N MET A 1 -44.45 -29.30 5.47
CA MET A 1 -45.71 -29.87 6.00
C MET A 1 -46.64 -30.02 4.80
N PHE A 2 -46.94 -31.24 4.36
CA PHE A 2 -47.86 -31.44 3.23
C PHE A 2 -49.29 -31.31 3.73
N PHE A 3 -50.06 -30.35 3.19
CA PHE A 3 -51.51 -30.30 3.37
C PHE A 3 -52.18 -30.84 2.11
N THR A 4 -52.93 -31.93 2.28
CA THR A 4 -53.85 -32.48 1.28
C THR A 4 -55.00 -31.50 1.06
N ILE A 5 -55.14 -30.99 -0.16
CA ILE A 5 -56.34 -30.24 -0.56
C ILE A 5 -57.49 -31.23 -0.70
N SER A 6 -58.42 -31.21 0.26
CA SER A 6 -59.71 -31.86 0.10
C SER A 6 -60.58 -30.98 -0.79
N ILE A 7 -60.80 -31.39 -2.03
CA ILE A 7 -61.80 -30.78 -2.92
C ILE A 7 -63.19 -31.01 -2.33
N CYS A 8 -63.70 -30.03 -1.60
CA CYS A 8 -65.11 -29.99 -1.24
C CYS A 8 -65.91 -29.72 -2.52
N ASN A 9 -66.89 -30.58 -2.83
CA ASN A 9 -67.81 -30.29 -3.93
C ASN A 9 -68.60 -29.02 -3.60
N ALA A 10 -68.61 -28.06 -4.50
CA ALA A 10 -69.42 -26.86 -4.39
C ALA A 10 -70.90 -27.24 -4.17
N ALA A 11 -71.49 -26.73 -3.09
CA ALA A 11 -72.89 -26.91 -2.78
C ALA A 11 -73.72 -25.70 -3.26
N THR A 12 -74.99 -25.94 -3.55
CA THR A 12 -75.97 -24.88 -3.81
C THR A 12 -76.76 -24.61 -2.53
N PHE A 13 -76.86 -23.34 -2.15
CA PHE A 13 -77.59 -22.88 -0.98
C PHE A 13 -78.67 -21.88 -1.38
N PHE A 14 -79.83 -22.01 -0.75
CA PHE A 14 -80.98 -21.12 -0.90
C PHE A 14 -81.29 -20.50 0.46
N SER A 15 -81.54 -19.20 0.52
CA SER A 15 -82.11 -18.59 1.73
C SER A 15 -83.54 -19.13 1.97
N ARG A 16 -83.88 -19.39 3.23
CA ARG A 16 -85.20 -19.94 3.62
C ARG A 16 -85.93 -19.16 4.72
N GLN A 17 -85.28 -18.12 5.25
CA GLN A 17 -85.80 -17.17 6.23
C GLN A 17 -84.76 -16.06 6.47
N ASN A 18 -85.22 -14.89 6.92
CA ASN A 18 -84.37 -13.87 7.53
C ASN A 18 -83.40 -14.46 8.57
N GLY A 19 -82.13 -14.03 8.50
CA GLY A 19 -81.12 -14.49 9.45
C GLY A 19 -79.67 -14.16 9.09
N ASN A 20 -78.76 -14.67 9.89
CA ASN A 20 -77.32 -14.43 9.72
C ASN A 20 -76.72 -15.40 8.69
N TRP A 21 -75.74 -14.95 7.91
CA TRP A 21 -75.02 -15.81 6.94
C TRP A 21 -74.41 -17.05 7.59
N THR A 22 -73.87 -16.95 8.81
CA THR A 22 -73.27 -18.07 9.54
C THR A 22 -74.30 -18.94 10.28
N SER A 23 -75.59 -18.61 10.22
CA SER A 23 -76.62 -19.43 10.85
C SER A 23 -77.14 -20.50 9.90
N ARG A 24 -77.01 -21.76 10.31
CA ARG A 24 -77.68 -22.90 9.65
C ARG A 24 -79.20 -22.70 9.46
N SER A 25 -79.86 -21.86 10.26
CA SER A 25 -81.31 -21.59 10.14
C SER A 25 -81.69 -20.83 8.87
N THR A 26 -80.77 -20.01 8.37
CA THR A 26 -80.94 -19.13 7.21
C THR A 26 -80.94 -19.92 5.90
N TRP A 27 -80.40 -21.14 5.87
CA TRP A 27 -80.08 -21.85 4.63
C TRP A 27 -80.79 -23.19 4.44
N SER A 28 -81.06 -23.51 3.19
CA SER A 28 -81.46 -24.83 2.68
C SER A 28 -80.59 -25.25 1.48
N TYR A 29 -80.52 -26.55 1.18
CA TYR A 29 -79.92 -27.06 -0.06
C TYR A 29 -80.88 -27.02 -1.26
N THR A 30 -82.16 -26.71 -1.05
CA THR A 30 -83.17 -26.58 -2.12
C THR A 30 -84.08 -25.40 -1.85
N SER A 31 -84.61 -24.77 -2.91
CA SER A 31 -85.57 -23.67 -2.80
C SER A 31 -86.76 -24.03 -1.91
N GLY A 32 -87.10 -23.14 -0.96
CA GLY A 32 -88.15 -23.36 0.04
C GLY A 32 -87.95 -24.55 1.01
N GLY A 33 -86.75 -25.16 1.03
CA GLY A 33 -86.50 -26.44 1.69
C GLY A 33 -86.23 -26.39 3.20
N GLY A 34 -85.93 -27.58 3.73
CA GLY A 34 -85.56 -27.78 5.12
C GLY A 34 -84.20 -27.18 5.48
N GLN A 35 -83.99 -26.95 6.78
CA GLN A 35 -82.76 -26.37 7.34
C GLN A 35 -81.53 -27.28 7.11
N VAL A 36 -80.40 -26.70 6.68
CA VAL A 36 -79.12 -27.43 6.54
C VAL A 36 -78.59 -27.95 7.89
N PRO A 37 -77.67 -28.96 7.90
CA PRO A 37 -77.09 -29.52 9.13
C PRO A 37 -76.36 -28.51 10.03
N SER A 38 -75.98 -28.94 11.24
CA SER A 38 -75.31 -28.04 12.18
C SER A 38 -73.89 -27.70 11.74
N GLY A 39 -73.51 -26.43 11.89
CA GLY A 39 -72.22 -25.91 11.42
C GLY A 39 -72.11 -25.72 9.90
N VAL A 40 -73.19 -25.94 9.14
CA VAL A 40 -73.22 -25.76 7.68
C VAL A 40 -73.85 -24.41 7.32
N TYR A 41 -73.16 -23.66 6.46
CA TYR A 41 -73.55 -22.42 5.82
C TYR A 41 -72.65 -22.21 4.58
N PRO A 42 -72.98 -21.31 3.63
CA PRO A 42 -72.20 -21.15 2.41
C PRO A 42 -70.78 -20.67 2.68
N ALA A 43 -69.84 -21.28 1.97
CA ALA A 43 -68.41 -21.02 2.03
C ALA A 43 -67.79 -20.86 0.63
N PHE A 44 -66.49 -20.61 0.57
CA PHE A 44 -65.76 -20.41 -0.68
C PHE A 44 -65.96 -21.59 -1.65
N GLY A 45 -66.42 -21.29 -2.86
CA GLY A 45 -66.75 -22.28 -3.90
C GLY A 45 -68.25 -22.54 -4.08
N ASP A 46 -69.11 -22.18 -3.13
CA ASP A 46 -70.54 -22.52 -3.17
C ASP A 46 -71.39 -21.57 -4.04
N ILE A 47 -72.53 -22.04 -4.54
CA ILE A 47 -73.52 -21.23 -5.28
C ILE A 47 -74.60 -20.76 -4.30
N VAL A 48 -74.92 -19.46 -4.28
CA VAL A 48 -75.86 -18.88 -3.32
C VAL A 48 -77.04 -18.19 -4.01
N HIS A 49 -78.25 -18.60 -3.66
CA HIS A 49 -79.51 -17.96 -4.06
C HIS A 49 -80.14 -17.22 -2.87
N ILE A 50 -80.43 -15.93 -3.05
CA ILE A 50 -81.13 -15.11 -2.04
C ILE A 50 -82.55 -14.85 -2.51
N GLU A 51 -83.50 -15.58 -1.93
CA GLU A 51 -84.88 -15.67 -2.39
C GLU A 51 -85.89 -15.59 -1.22
N GLY A 52 -87.15 -15.99 -1.45
CA GLY A 52 -88.17 -16.09 -0.39
C GLY A 52 -88.71 -14.77 0.18
N GLY A 53 -88.09 -13.63 -0.15
CA GLY A 53 -88.29 -12.35 0.54
C GLY A 53 -87.31 -12.12 1.71
N ASP A 54 -86.19 -12.83 1.73
CA ASP A 54 -85.28 -12.88 2.86
C ASP A 54 -84.29 -11.70 2.94
N VAL A 55 -83.91 -11.39 4.17
CA VAL A 55 -82.79 -10.51 4.55
C VAL A 55 -81.69 -11.38 5.17
N VAL A 56 -80.58 -11.52 4.45
CA VAL A 56 -79.39 -12.25 4.91
C VAL A 56 -78.31 -11.26 5.39
N THR A 57 -78.02 -11.29 6.69
CA THR A 57 -77.05 -10.37 7.31
C THR A 57 -75.71 -11.05 7.55
N LEU A 58 -74.60 -10.43 7.14
CA LEU A 58 -73.28 -10.91 7.53
C LEU A 58 -72.98 -10.52 8.98
N THR A 59 -72.57 -11.51 9.77
CA THR A 59 -72.07 -11.37 11.16
C THR A 59 -70.66 -11.92 11.35
N ALA A 60 -70.04 -12.37 10.26
CA ALA A 60 -68.65 -12.75 10.13
C ALA A 60 -68.25 -12.61 8.65
N ASN A 61 -66.95 -12.68 8.34
CA ASN A 61 -66.49 -12.73 6.96
C ASN A 61 -66.99 -14.03 6.28
N ALA A 62 -67.45 -13.90 5.04
CA ALA A 62 -68.04 -14.96 4.26
C ALA A 62 -67.49 -14.98 2.83
N ALA A 63 -67.65 -16.11 2.14
CA ALA A 63 -67.27 -16.26 0.74
C ALA A 63 -68.22 -17.23 0.02
N CYS A 64 -68.31 -17.11 -1.30
CA CYS A 64 -69.00 -18.05 -2.19
C CYS A 64 -68.45 -17.92 -3.63
N ALA A 65 -68.84 -18.82 -4.53
CA ALA A 65 -68.52 -18.72 -5.95
C ALA A 65 -69.42 -17.74 -6.69
N THR A 66 -70.74 -17.82 -6.54
CA THR A 66 -71.71 -16.90 -7.18
C THR A 66 -72.82 -16.49 -6.22
N ILE A 67 -73.50 -15.40 -6.56
CA ILE A 67 -74.73 -14.97 -5.91
C ILE A 67 -75.76 -14.64 -6.99
N ASP A 68 -76.92 -15.27 -6.92
CA ASP A 68 -78.05 -15.02 -7.82
C ASP A 68 -79.30 -14.61 -7.03
N PHE A 69 -80.01 -13.58 -7.53
CA PHE A 69 -81.32 -13.19 -7.02
C PHE A 69 -82.45 -13.63 -7.98
N PRO A 70 -83.69 -13.86 -7.49
CA PRO A 70 -84.82 -14.26 -8.33
C PRO A 70 -85.52 -13.06 -8.99
N THR A 71 -86.27 -13.33 -10.06
CA THR A 71 -87.17 -12.34 -10.72
C THR A 71 -88.55 -12.23 -10.06
N THR A 72 -88.75 -12.85 -8.89
CA THR A 72 -90.04 -12.91 -8.18
C THR A 72 -90.48 -11.56 -7.61
N ASN A 73 -91.71 -11.47 -7.11
CA ASN A 73 -92.32 -10.22 -6.62
C ASN A 73 -91.91 -9.81 -5.18
N THR A 74 -90.94 -10.48 -4.56
CA THR A 74 -90.52 -10.25 -3.17
C THR A 74 -89.28 -9.35 -3.07
N ASN A 75 -89.06 -8.73 -1.90
CA ASN A 75 -87.84 -7.99 -1.60
C ASN A 75 -86.80 -8.96 -1.04
N ASN A 76 -85.69 -9.17 -1.74
CA ASN A 76 -84.63 -10.10 -1.33
C ASN A 76 -83.34 -9.28 -1.11
N SER A 77 -82.62 -9.51 -0.01
CA SER A 77 -81.45 -8.66 0.30
C SER A 77 -80.30 -9.33 1.06
N ILE A 78 -79.10 -8.80 0.82
CA ILE A 78 -77.89 -9.10 1.60
C ILE A 78 -77.44 -7.82 2.30
N VAL A 79 -77.08 -7.89 3.58
CA VAL A 79 -76.61 -6.76 4.39
C VAL A 79 -75.19 -7.01 4.90
N LEU A 80 -74.27 -6.10 4.57
CA LEU A 80 -72.84 -6.17 4.94
C LEU A 80 -72.48 -5.02 5.88
N ALA A 81 -72.50 -5.25 7.20
CA ALA A 81 -72.17 -4.25 8.21
C ALA A 81 -70.86 -4.60 8.94
N GLY A 82 -69.72 -4.13 8.41
CA GLY A 82 -68.38 -4.31 9.00
C GLY A 82 -67.68 -5.64 8.64
N TYR A 83 -68.29 -6.48 7.80
CA TYR A 83 -67.74 -7.77 7.38
C TYR A 83 -67.55 -7.86 5.87
N THR A 84 -66.64 -8.73 5.44
CA THR A 84 -66.34 -9.00 4.03
C THR A 84 -67.18 -10.15 3.47
N LEU A 85 -67.81 -9.95 2.31
CA LEU A 85 -68.35 -11.01 1.46
C LEU A 85 -67.48 -11.12 0.20
N ALA A 86 -66.77 -12.24 0.05
CA ALA A 86 -65.90 -12.49 -1.09
C ALA A 86 -66.55 -13.45 -2.10
N VAL A 87 -67.07 -12.91 -3.20
CA VAL A 87 -67.63 -13.68 -4.31
C VAL A 87 -66.56 -13.88 -5.37
N SER A 88 -66.12 -15.12 -5.61
CA SER A 88 -65.02 -15.40 -6.55
C SER A 88 -65.44 -15.38 -8.03
N GLY A 89 -66.75 -15.33 -8.30
CA GLY A 89 -67.36 -15.31 -9.61
C GLY A 89 -68.36 -14.17 -9.77
N ASN A 90 -69.41 -14.39 -10.57
CA ASN A 90 -70.40 -13.36 -10.89
C ASN A 90 -71.44 -13.17 -9.79
N ILE A 91 -71.94 -11.94 -9.68
CA ILE A 91 -73.16 -11.61 -8.93
C ILE A 91 -74.24 -11.21 -9.94
N SER A 92 -75.32 -11.99 -10.02
CA SER A 92 -76.46 -11.72 -10.91
C SER A 92 -77.60 -11.08 -10.12
N ILE A 93 -77.89 -9.82 -10.42
CA ILE A 93 -78.98 -9.05 -9.78
C ILE A 93 -80.06 -8.73 -10.84
N PRO A 94 -80.91 -9.70 -11.24
CA PRO A 94 -82.05 -9.40 -12.09
C PRO A 94 -83.07 -8.53 -11.35
N ARG A 95 -83.96 -7.91 -12.10
CA ARG A 95 -85.11 -7.14 -11.58
C ARG A 95 -86.06 -8.09 -10.88
N SER A 96 -86.43 -7.74 -9.64
CA SER A 96 -87.63 -8.29 -9.03
C SER A 96 -88.88 -7.85 -9.83
N GLY A 97 -89.90 -8.71 -9.89
CA GLY A 97 -91.13 -8.45 -10.62
C GLY A 97 -91.88 -7.23 -10.10
N ASN A 98 -92.03 -7.09 -8.78
CA ASN A 98 -92.69 -5.96 -8.09
C ASN A 98 -91.98 -5.52 -6.80
N GLY A 99 -91.00 -6.27 -6.31
CA GLY A 99 -90.18 -5.93 -5.14
C GLY A 99 -88.83 -5.35 -5.54
N LEU A 100 -87.83 -5.58 -4.69
CA LEU A 100 -86.46 -5.09 -4.84
C LEU A 100 -85.44 -6.18 -4.49
N ASN A 101 -84.55 -6.48 -5.43
CA ASN A 101 -83.31 -7.21 -5.13
C ASN A 101 -82.23 -6.20 -4.72
N LEU A 102 -81.70 -6.33 -3.50
CA LEU A 102 -80.82 -5.33 -2.89
C LEU A 102 -79.55 -5.96 -2.30
N ILE A 103 -78.37 -5.46 -2.71
CA ILE A 103 -77.16 -5.64 -1.92
C ILE A 103 -76.89 -4.34 -1.16
N ASN A 104 -76.96 -4.40 0.17
CA ASN A 104 -76.75 -3.27 1.04
C ASN A 104 -75.38 -3.36 1.72
N VAL A 105 -74.41 -2.65 1.15
CA VAL A 105 -73.06 -2.52 1.70
C VAL A 105 -73.06 -1.35 2.67
N GLY A 106 -73.13 -1.69 3.96
CA GLY A 106 -72.95 -0.78 5.08
C GLY A 106 -71.48 -0.36 5.21
N SER A 107 -70.86 -0.56 6.38
CA SER A 107 -69.41 -0.43 6.57
C SER A 107 -68.60 -1.67 6.16
N GLY A 108 -69.23 -2.68 5.54
CA GLY A 108 -68.57 -3.92 5.12
C GLY A 108 -67.87 -3.83 3.76
N THR A 109 -67.41 -4.98 3.26
CA THR A 109 -66.73 -5.08 1.96
C THR A 109 -67.37 -6.16 1.09
N LEU A 110 -67.77 -5.83 -0.13
CA LEU A 110 -68.15 -6.80 -1.16
C LEU A 110 -67.02 -6.92 -2.17
N THR A 111 -66.56 -8.13 -2.47
CA THR A 111 -65.73 -8.39 -3.66
C THR A 111 -66.45 -9.33 -4.63
N ALA A 112 -66.30 -9.08 -5.93
CA ALA A 112 -66.92 -9.87 -7.00
C ALA A 112 -66.00 -9.96 -8.22
N ALA A 113 -66.11 -11.04 -9.01
CA ALA A 113 -65.43 -11.09 -10.30
C ALA A 113 -66.10 -10.16 -11.32
N SER A 114 -67.43 -10.20 -11.41
CA SER A 114 -68.29 -9.29 -12.16
C SER A 114 -69.60 -9.07 -11.41
N ILE A 115 -70.34 -8.03 -11.79
CA ILE A 115 -71.72 -7.81 -11.35
C ILE A 115 -72.60 -7.52 -12.57
N ASP A 116 -73.59 -8.35 -12.80
CA ASP A 116 -74.52 -8.19 -13.92
C ASP A 116 -75.92 -7.82 -13.43
N PHE A 117 -76.53 -6.88 -14.16
CA PHE A 117 -77.95 -6.52 -14.05
C PHE A 117 -78.68 -7.00 -15.33
N PRO A 118 -79.01 -8.31 -15.45
CA PRO A 118 -79.31 -8.99 -16.72
C PRO A 118 -80.75 -8.81 -17.24
N THR A 119 -81.51 -7.84 -16.75
CA THR A 119 -82.92 -7.63 -17.14
C THR A 119 -83.28 -6.15 -17.14
N THR A 120 -84.18 -5.74 -18.04
CA THR A 120 -84.47 -4.34 -18.37
C THR A 120 -85.81 -3.83 -17.81
N GLY A 121 -85.95 -2.52 -17.61
CA GLY A 121 -87.22 -1.88 -17.26
C GLY A 121 -87.11 -0.42 -16.82
N ASP A 122 -88.20 0.12 -16.29
CA ASP A 122 -88.48 1.55 -16.08
C ASP A 122 -88.54 1.99 -14.60
N ALA A 123 -88.34 1.06 -13.66
CA ALA A 123 -88.40 1.31 -12.22
C ALA A 123 -87.28 0.59 -11.44
N VAL A 124 -86.78 1.19 -10.36
CA VAL A 124 -85.66 0.66 -9.57
C VAL A 124 -86.09 -0.60 -8.79
N ARG A 125 -85.84 -1.80 -9.35
CA ARG A 125 -86.18 -3.12 -8.77
C ARG A 125 -84.97 -4.06 -8.61
N HIS A 126 -83.78 -3.56 -8.91
CA HIS A 126 -82.50 -4.21 -8.64
C HIS A 126 -81.45 -3.14 -8.35
N LYS A 127 -80.78 -3.22 -7.19
CA LYS A 127 -80.02 -2.10 -6.62
C LYS A 127 -78.82 -2.57 -5.79
N ILE A 128 -77.76 -1.79 -5.82
CA ILE A 128 -76.69 -1.83 -4.81
C ILE A 128 -76.71 -0.51 -4.04
N THR A 129 -76.76 -0.57 -2.71
CA THR A 129 -76.51 0.60 -1.85
C THR A 129 -75.14 0.50 -1.20
N ILE A 130 -74.40 1.61 -1.16
CA ILE A 130 -73.07 1.70 -0.55
C ILE A 130 -73.06 2.88 0.42
N SER A 131 -72.88 2.65 1.72
CA SER A 131 -72.85 3.74 2.71
C SER A 131 -71.43 4.23 2.99
N THR A 132 -70.62 3.48 3.72
CA THR A 132 -69.21 3.81 4.06
C THR A 132 -68.23 2.69 3.73
N GLY A 133 -68.74 1.52 3.35
CA GLY A 133 -67.97 0.34 2.97
C GLY A 133 -67.50 0.37 1.53
N THR A 134 -67.00 -0.78 1.06
CA THR A 134 -66.36 -0.92 -0.25
C THR A 134 -67.03 -2.01 -1.09
N VAL A 135 -67.34 -1.71 -2.34
CA VAL A 135 -67.58 -2.70 -3.40
C VAL A 135 -66.34 -2.71 -4.30
N SER A 136 -65.74 -3.87 -4.52
CA SER A 136 -64.61 -4.05 -5.45
C SER A 136 -64.91 -5.15 -6.46
N VAL A 137 -65.04 -4.78 -7.73
CA VAL A 137 -65.33 -5.69 -8.84
C VAL A 137 -64.08 -5.78 -9.72
N SER A 138 -63.49 -6.96 -9.90
CA SER A 138 -62.26 -7.09 -10.70
C SER A 138 -62.50 -6.97 -12.21
N GLY A 139 -63.69 -7.36 -12.67
CA GLY A 139 -64.16 -7.28 -14.04
C GLY A 139 -65.28 -6.24 -14.19
N ASN A 140 -66.26 -6.55 -15.03
CA ASN A 140 -67.26 -5.58 -15.47
C ASN A 140 -68.39 -5.41 -14.45
N ILE A 141 -69.00 -4.21 -14.44
CA ILE A 141 -70.37 -4.02 -13.96
C ILE A 141 -71.23 -3.70 -15.17
N SER A 142 -72.17 -4.60 -15.49
CA SER A 142 -72.88 -4.58 -16.77
C SER A 142 -74.40 -4.47 -16.62
N THR A 143 -75.05 -3.94 -17.67
CA THR A 143 -76.50 -4.04 -17.84
C THR A 143 -76.83 -4.25 -19.32
N ASN A 144 -77.88 -5.04 -19.59
CA ASN A 144 -78.48 -5.16 -20.91
C ASN A 144 -79.60 -4.14 -21.17
N SER A 145 -79.82 -3.20 -20.25
CA SER A 145 -80.83 -2.15 -20.40
C SER A 145 -80.23 -0.86 -20.97
N SER A 146 -80.97 -0.19 -21.84
CA SER A 146 -80.74 1.22 -22.21
C SER A 146 -81.47 2.20 -21.29
N SER A 147 -82.24 1.72 -20.31
CA SER A 147 -83.00 2.56 -19.38
C SER A 147 -82.14 3.00 -18.20
N ALA A 148 -82.21 4.29 -17.87
CA ALA A 148 -81.57 4.84 -16.68
C ALA A 148 -82.21 4.34 -15.37
N LEU A 149 -83.49 3.92 -15.39
CA LEU A 149 -84.22 3.51 -14.18
C LEU A 149 -84.19 2.00 -13.93
N SER A 150 -83.37 1.24 -14.67
CA SER A 150 -83.21 -0.19 -14.44
C SER A 150 -82.12 -0.47 -13.40
N ALA A 151 -80.88 -0.70 -13.85
CA ALA A 151 -79.76 -1.03 -12.98
C ALA A 151 -79.34 0.21 -12.17
N THR A 152 -79.39 0.14 -10.84
CA THR A 152 -79.11 1.30 -9.98
C THR A 152 -77.99 1.01 -8.98
N ILE A 153 -76.99 1.89 -8.94
CA ILE A 153 -76.06 1.98 -7.82
C ILE A 153 -76.30 3.30 -7.09
N GLU A 154 -76.44 3.24 -5.77
CA GLU A 154 -76.69 4.41 -4.93
C GLU A 154 -75.71 4.45 -3.77
N PHE A 155 -74.93 5.51 -3.72
CA PHE A 155 -74.21 5.87 -2.51
C PHE A 155 -75.16 6.57 -1.54
N THR A 156 -75.11 6.16 -0.27
CA THR A 156 -75.79 6.83 0.85
C THR A 156 -74.82 7.54 1.78
N GLY A 157 -73.52 7.47 1.50
CA GLY A 157 -72.44 8.14 2.21
C GLY A 157 -71.12 8.06 1.42
N ALA A 158 -69.99 8.18 2.13
CA ALA A 158 -68.64 8.28 1.56
C ALA A 158 -67.96 6.95 1.19
N GLY A 159 -68.74 5.90 0.87
CA GLY A 159 -68.21 4.58 0.50
C GLY A 159 -67.49 4.56 -0.86
N LEU A 160 -66.89 3.42 -1.18
CA LEU A 160 -66.08 3.21 -2.39
C LEU A 160 -66.72 2.16 -3.31
N LEU A 161 -66.88 2.49 -4.60
CA LEU A 161 -67.09 1.53 -5.68
C LEU A 161 -65.83 1.48 -6.55
N ARG A 162 -65.11 0.37 -6.52
CA ARG A 162 -63.92 0.14 -7.34
C ARG A 162 -64.20 -0.90 -8.42
N VAL A 163 -63.88 -0.57 -9.67
CA VAL A 163 -64.18 -1.40 -10.85
C VAL A 163 -62.92 -1.57 -11.70
N GLY A 164 -62.54 -2.82 -11.98
CA GLY A 164 -61.38 -3.19 -12.79
C GLY A 164 -61.68 -3.42 -14.29
N GLY A 165 -62.93 -3.73 -14.64
CA GLY A 165 -63.42 -3.82 -16.03
C GLY A 165 -64.32 -2.64 -16.42
N ASP A 166 -65.13 -2.80 -17.45
CA ASP A 166 -66.04 -1.75 -17.91
C ASP A 166 -67.15 -1.42 -16.90
N PHE A 167 -67.54 -0.14 -16.82
CA PHE A 167 -68.57 0.35 -15.89
C PHE A 167 -69.78 0.92 -16.65
N PHE A 168 -70.80 0.06 -16.85
CA PHE A 168 -72.01 0.38 -17.62
C PHE A 168 -71.74 0.90 -19.06
N SER A 169 -70.70 0.41 -19.72
CA SER A 169 -70.31 0.83 -21.08
C SER A 169 -71.34 0.55 -22.19
N SER A 170 -72.45 -0.12 -21.90
CA SER A 170 -73.61 -0.26 -22.79
C SER A 170 -74.52 0.99 -22.85
N GLY A 171 -74.29 2.00 -22.00
CA GLY A 171 -74.98 3.30 -22.03
C GLY A 171 -76.23 3.44 -21.15
N GLY A 172 -76.67 2.38 -20.47
CA GLY A 172 -77.80 2.43 -19.52
C GLY A 172 -77.40 2.44 -18.04
N GLY A 173 -78.40 2.25 -17.17
CA GLY A 173 -78.26 2.28 -15.71
C GLY A 173 -78.26 3.69 -15.10
N SER A 174 -78.17 3.77 -13.77
CA SER A 174 -78.08 5.02 -13.02
C SER A 174 -77.12 4.91 -11.82
N LEU A 175 -76.46 6.02 -11.55
CA LEU A 175 -75.61 6.24 -10.39
C LEU A 175 -76.11 7.45 -9.60
N THR A 176 -76.44 7.25 -8.33
CA THR A 176 -76.70 8.34 -7.37
C THR A 176 -75.48 8.47 -6.46
N PRO A 177 -74.68 9.57 -6.56
CA PRO A 177 -73.31 9.55 -6.02
C PRO A 177 -73.15 9.98 -4.55
N SER A 178 -74.13 10.65 -3.93
CA SER A 178 -74.04 11.21 -2.55
C SER A 178 -72.68 11.87 -2.28
N THR A 179 -71.90 11.40 -1.29
CA THR A 179 -70.50 11.78 -1.03
C THR A 179 -69.49 10.70 -1.39
N GLY A 180 -69.93 9.66 -2.12
CA GLY A 180 -69.15 8.46 -2.44
C GLY A 180 -68.12 8.65 -3.53
N THR A 181 -67.27 7.63 -3.67
CA THR A 181 -66.17 7.59 -4.63
C THR A 181 -66.35 6.41 -5.59
N VAL A 182 -66.30 6.69 -6.89
CA VAL A 182 -66.11 5.66 -7.93
C VAL A 182 -64.65 5.66 -8.36
N GLU A 183 -64.00 4.51 -8.29
CA GLU A 183 -62.63 4.29 -8.75
C GLU A 183 -62.62 3.31 -9.94
N LEU A 184 -62.05 3.72 -11.07
CA LEU A 184 -61.83 2.87 -12.23
C LEU A 184 -60.33 2.53 -12.28
N ASN A 185 -60.00 1.30 -11.85
CA ASN A 185 -58.63 0.90 -11.50
C ASN A 185 -57.99 -0.14 -12.45
N GLY A 186 -58.63 -0.43 -13.57
CA GLY A 186 -58.13 -1.32 -14.60
C GLY A 186 -57.07 -0.67 -15.50
N ALA A 187 -56.78 -1.31 -16.63
CA ALA A 187 -55.98 -0.73 -17.70
C ALA A 187 -56.87 0.10 -18.63
N ASN A 188 -57.27 -0.46 -19.78
CA ASN A 188 -58.23 0.19 -20.67
C ASN A 188 -59.65 -0.11 -20.18
N GLN A 189 -60.44 0.94 -19.91
CA GLN A 189 -61.83 0.82 -19.44
C GLN A 189 -62.72 1.85 -20.14
N SER A 190 -63.94 1.45 -20.45
CA SER A 190 -65.01 2.33 -20.91
C SER A 190 -66.08 2.45 -19.82
N PHE A 191 -66.62 3.66 -19.65
CA PHE A 191 -67.62 3.91 -18.62
C PHE A 191 -68.65 4.96 -19.01
N ASN A 192 -69.87 4.82 -18.49
CA ASN A 192 -70.98 5.73 -18.80
C ASN A 192 -70.81 7.12 -18.13
N ALA A 193 -71.35 8.16 -18.77
CA ALA A 193 -71.28 9.54 -18.29
C ALA A 193 -72.37 9.86 -17.25
N PHE A 194 -72.24 9.29 -16.05
CA PHE A 194 -73.08 9.66 -14.91
C PHE A 194 -72.67 11.00 -14.27
N SER A 195 -73.46 11.46 -13.30
CA SER A 195 -72.99 12.44 -12.31
C SER A 195 -72.22 11.69 -11.21
N TYR A 196 -70.99 12.11 -10.94
CA TYR A 196 -70.15 11.57 -9.87
C TYR A 196 -69.97 12.61 -8.76
N TYR A 197 -69.67 12.18 -7.54
CA TYR A 197 -69.23 13.09 -6.47
C TYR A 197 -67.71 13.12 -6.45
N ASN A 198 -67.07 11.99 -6.12
CA ASN A 198 -65.68 11.74 -6.45
C ASN A 198 -65.58 10.71 -7.58
N LEU A 199 -64.72 10.97 -8.56
CA LEU A 199 -64.34 10.03 -9.61
C LEU A 199 -62.81 9.92 -9.65
N THR A 200 -62.28 8.73 -9.45
CA THR A 200 -60.86 8.43 -9.47
C THR A 200 -60.53 7.53 -10.66
N LEU A 201 -59.62 7.97 -11.51
CA LEU A 201 -59.11 7.22 -12.65
C LEU A 201 -57.71 6.72 -12.29
N SER A 202 -57.60 5.44 -11.95
CA SER A 202 -56.38 4.80 -11.43
C SER A 202 -55.96 3.58 -12.28
N GLY A 203 -55.00 2.78 -11.80
CA GLY A 203 -54.43 1.68 -12.57
C GLY A 203 -53.47 2.18 -13.65
N SER A 204 -53.76 1.88 -14.92
CA SER A 204 -52.92 2.28 -16.07
C SER A 204 -53.78 2.55 -17.31
N GLY A 205 -53.18 2.82 -18.48
CA GLY A 205 -53.91 2.83 -19.76
C GLY A 205 -54.93 3.96 -19.93
N THR A 206 -55.90 3.76 -20.83
CA THR A 206 -56.87 4.80 -21.21
C THR A 206 -58.26 4.53 -20.61
N LYS A 207 -58.80 5.55 -19.92
CA LYS A 207 -60.15 5.56 -19.37
C LYS A 207 -61.05 6.40 -20.29
N SER A 208 -61.96 5.74 -20.99
CA SER A 208 -62.81 6.39 -22.00
C SER A 208 -64.19 6.72 -21.43
N PHE A 209 -64.52 8.01 -21.43
CA PHE A 209 -65.87 8.49 -21.15
C PHE A 209 -66.78 8.10 -22.33
N PHE A 210 -67.42 6.94 -22.21
CA PHE A 210 -68.23 6.33 -23.26
C PHE A 210 -69.68 6.81 -23.14
N SER A 211 -69.96 7.99 -23.71
CA SER A 211 -71.31 8.55 -23.83
C SER A 211 -71.36 9.64 -24.92
N THR A 212 -72.57 10.01 -25.32
CA THR A 212 -72.88 11.20 -26.14
C THR A 212 -73.13 12.47 -25.31
N THR A 213 -73.11 12.36 -23.97
CA THR A 213 -73.38 13.47 -23.03
C THR A 213 -72.19 13.76 -22.11
N SER A 214 -72.06 15.01 -21.68
CA SER A 214 -71.03 15.43 -20.73
C SER A 214 -71.21 14.84 -19.34
N THR A 215 -70.10 14.75 -18.61
CA THR A 215 -70.04 14.27 -17.21
C THR A 215 -69.87 15.44 -16.26
N THR A 216 -70.50 15.37 -15.09
CA THR A 216 -70.28 16.30 -13.98
C THR A 216 -69.74 15.56 -12.77
N VAL A 217 -68.59 16.01 -12.26
CA VAL A 217 -67.98 15.52 -11.02
C VAL A 217 -68.11 16.62 -9.95
N THR A 218 -69.06 16.47 -9.04
CA THR A 218 -69.50 17.56 -8.15
C THR A 218 -68.54 17.88 -7.01
N ASN A 219 -67.58 17.00 -6.71
CA ASN A 219 -66.49 17.27 -5.77
C ASN A 219 -65.10 17.11 -6.40
N ASN A 220 -64.56 15.90 -6.58
CA ASN A 220 -63.19 15.73 -7.08
C ASN A 220 -63.07 14.72 -8.22
N LEU A 221 -62.47 15.14 -9.33
CA LEU A 221 -62.00 14.25 -10.41
C LEU A 221 -60.49 14.06 -10.25
N THR A 222 -60.05 12.85 -9.91
CA THR A 222 -58.63 12.49 -9.82
C THR A 222 -58.21 11.65 -11.02
N ILE A 223 -57.10 12.01 -11.67
CA ILE A 223 -56.49 11.23 -12.75
C ILE A 223 -55.07 10.88 -12.32
N ASN A 224 -54.86 9.65 -11.85
CA ASN A 224 -53.57 9.23 -11.31
C ASN A 224 -52.49 9.19 -12.41
N SER A 225 -51.24 9.38 -11.99
CA SER A 225 -50.05 9.27 -12.85
C SER A 225 -50.00 7.93 -13.59
N GLY A 226 -49.78 7.98 -14.91
CA GLY A 226 -49.79 6.80 -15.78
C GLY A 226 -51.16 6.42 -16.39
N VAL A 227 -52.21 7.18 -16.07
CA VAL A 227 -53.57 7.00 -16.62
C VAL A 227 -53.93 8.15 -17.56
N LYS A 228 -54.59 7.86 -18.68
CA LYS A 228 -55.11 8.87 -19.61
C LYS A 228 -56.64 8.89 -19.65
N ALA A 229 -57.24 10.04 -19.35
CA ALA A 229 -58.65 10.29 -19.63
C ALA A 229 -58.86 10.60 -21.11
N ASN A 230 -59.70 9.81 -21.77
CA ASN A 230 -60.21 10.07 -23.11
C ASN A 230 -61.59 10.75 -22.99
N LEU A 231 -61.59 12.06 -23.23
CA LEU A 231 -62.74 12.97 -23.10
C LEU A 231 -63.58 13.07 -24.38
N SER A 232 -63.27 12.26 -25.40
CA SER A 232 -63.93 12.34 -26.71
C SER A 232 -63.91 13.77 -27.27
N THR A 233 -65.05 14.29 -27.73
CA THR A 233 -65.22 15.67 -28.21
C THR A 233 -65.97 16.57 -27.21
N LEU A 234 -66.16 16.10 -25.97
CA LEU A 234 -67.13 16.68 -25.03
C LEU A 234 -66.49 17.60 -23.98
N THR A 235 -67.30 18.50 -23.43
CA THR A 235 -66.95 19.40 -22.33
C THR A 235 -67.51 18.86 -21.03
N HIS A 236 -66.66 18.24 -20.23
CA HIS A 236 -66.98 17.73 -18.88
C HIS A 236 -66.79 18.84 -17.84
N THR A 237 -67.32 18.65 -16.63
CA THR A 237 -67.13 19.58 -15.51
C THR A 237 -66.66 18.84 -14.27
N ALA A 238 -65.77 19.45 -13.52
CA ALA A 238 -65.35 18.99 -12.22
C ALA A 238 -65.30 20.18 -11.26
N ASN A 239 -65.74 20.01 -10.02
CA ASN A 239 -65.58 21.06 -9.01
C ASN A 239 -64.10 21.24 -8.69
N LYS A 240 -63.41 20.16 -8.34
CA LYS A 240 -61.96 20.06 -8.25
C LYS A 240 -61.43 19.06 -9.29
N LEU A 241 -60.29 19.36 -9.88
CA LEU A 241 -59.54 18.46 -10.76
C LEU A 241 -58.16 18.23 -10.15
N THR A 242 -57.81 16.96 -9.97
CA THR A 242 -56.51 16.49 -9.50
C THR A 242 -55.84 15.68 -10.61
N LEU A 243 -54.62 16.05 -11.00
CA LEU A 243 -53.80 15.33 -11.98
C LEU A 243 -52.54 14.81 -11.27
N GLY A 244 -52.36 13.49 -11.20
CA GLY A 244 -51.43 12.88 -10.26
C GLY A 244 -51.95 13.08 -8.84
N SER A 245 -51.13 13.68 -7.97
CA SER A 245 -51.53 14.24 -6.67
C SER A 245 -51.95 15.73 -6.75
N THR A 246 -51.55 16.47 -7.80
CA THR A 246 -51.73 17.93 -7.88
C THR A 246 -53.18 18.36 -8.10
N GLN A 247 -53.75 19.18 -7.22
CA GLN A 247 -54.95 19.95 -7.59
C GLN A 247 -54.57 21.08 -8.56
N VAL A 248 -55.27 21.19 -9.69
CA VAL A 248 -54.97 22.20 -10.72
C VAL A 248 -55.77 23.50 -10.55
N LEU A 249 -55.34 24.57 -11.24
CA LEU A 249 -56.01 25.88 -11.25
C LEU A 249 -57.44 25.81 -11.85
N PRO A 250 -58.38 26.68 -11.42
CA PRO A 250 -59.73 26.73 -11.97
C PRO A 250 -59.66 27.23 -13.42
N SER A 251 -59.96 26.36 -14.37
CA SER A 251 -59.82 26.63 -15.80
C SER A 251 -60.36 25.47 -16.64
N SER A 252 -60.26 25.58 -17.97
CA SER A 252 -60.43 24.43 -18.87
C SER A 252 -59.11 23.67 -19.05
N TRP A 253 -59.17 22.33 -18.97
CA TRP A 253 -58.05 21.40 -19.06
C TRP A 253 -58.31 20.30 -20.10
N GLY A 254 -57.32 19.92 -20.91
CA GLY A 254 -57.46 18.86 -21.91
C GLY A 254 -56.15 18.46 -22.58
N SER A 255 -56.21 17.66 -23.65
CA SER A 255 -55.02 17.28 -24.44
C SER A 255 -54.50 18.45 -25.29
N SER A 256 -53.30 18.35 -25.86
CA SER A 256 -52.77 19.31 -26.84
C SER A 256 -53.69 19.50 -28.05
N GLY A 257 -54.45 18.47 -28.43
CA GLY A 257 -55.47 18.51 -29.50
C GLY A 257 -56.80 19.17 -29.13
N SER A 258 -56.99 19.64 -27.89
CA SER A 258 -58.22 20.30 -27.43
C SER A 258 -58.22 21.82 -27.65
N SER A 259 -59.32 22.50 -27.32
CA SER A 259 -59.39 23.96 -27.21
C SER A 259 -59.18 24.49 -25.78
N ALA A 260 -58.92 23.62 -24.80
CA ALA A 260 -58.71 23.97 -23.39
C ALA A 260 -57.60 25.01 -23.16
N THR A 261 -57.74 25.84 -22.12
CA THR A 261 -56.76 26.84 -21.67
C THR A 261 -55.46 26.21 -21.22
N ASN A 262 -55.54 25.06 -20.53
CA ASN A 262 -54.39 24.32 -20.02
C ASN A 262 -54.32 22.93 -20.68
N LYS A 263 -53.09 22.47 -20.97
CA LYS A 263 -52.84 21.24 -21.75
C LYS A 263 -52.05 20.21 -20.95
N SER A 264 -52.40 18.93 -21.07
CA SER A 264 -51.52 17.83 -20.63
C SER A 264 -51.79 16.50 -21.34
N ASP A 265 -50.91 16.12 -22.26
CA ASP A 265 -50.96 14.81 -22.92
C ASP A 265 -50.50 13.64 -22.03
N ALA A 266 -50.00 13.94 -20.82
CA ALA A 266 -49.70 12.93 -19.81
C ALA A 266 -50.98 12.34 -19.21
N TYR A 267 -51.97 13.19 -18.92
CA TYR A 267 -53.23 12.83 -18.25
C TYR A 267 -54.44 12.77 -19.19
N PHE A 268 -54.35 13.36 -20.39
CA PHE A 268 -55.41 13.34 -21.40
C PHE A 268 -54.99 12.60 -22.67
N ALA A 269 -55.90 11.80 -23.22
CA ALA A 269 -55.70 11.18 -24.52
C ALA A 269 -55.91 12.21 -25.65
N VAL A 270 -55.21 12.05 -26.77
CA VAL A 270 -55.19 13.00 -27.90
C VAL A 270 -56.57 13.12 -28.56
N THR A 271 -57.37 14.05 -28.05
CA THR A 271 -58.80 14.25 -28.33
C THR A 271 -59.19 15.71 -28.09
N THR A 272 -60.30 16.15 -28.67
CA THR A 272 -60.68 17.58 -28.66
C THR A 272 -61.43 18.02 -27.39
N GLY A 273 -61.95 17.06 -26.60
CA GLY A 273 -62.69 17.31 -25.36
C GLY A 273 -61.85 17.92 -24.23
N LEU A 274 -62.55 18.42 -23.21
CA LEU A 274 -61.95 19.14 -22.07
C LEU A 274 -62.75 18.96 -20.77
N ILE A 275 -62.14 19.27 -19.64
CA ILE A 275 -62.78 19.40 -18.32
C ILE A 275 -62.69 20.86 -17.89
N ASN A 276 -63.82 21.46 -17.53
CA ASN A 276 -63.86 22.72 -16.79
C ASN A 276 -63.76 22.44 -15.29
N ALA A 277 -62.60 22.77 -14.69
CA ALA A 277 -62.39 22.79 -13.24
C ALA A 277 -62.94 24.11 -12.67
N THR A 278 -63.97 24.06 -11.83
CA THR A 278 -64.70 25.27 -11.41
C THR A 278 -64.22 25.87 -10.08
N THR A 279 -63.53 25.12 -9.23
CA THR A 279 -62.82 25.65 -8.06
C THR A 279 -61.43 25.03 -7.88
N SER A 280 -60.56 25.75 -7.18
CA SER A 280 -59.25 25.29 -6.75
C SER A 280 -58.89 25.92 -5.41
N THR A 281 -58.03 25.27 -4.64
CA THR A 281 -57.33 25.92 -3.51
C THR A 281 -56.26 26.88 -4.00
N CYS A 282 -55.82 26.74 -5.26
CA CYS A 282 -54.89 27.62 -5.96
C CYS A 282 -55.67 28.73 -6.69
N SER A 283 -55.62 29.97 -6.19
CA SER A 283 -56.21 31.14 -6.88
C SER A 283 -55.13 32.00 -7.56
N SER A 284 -55.49 33.13 -8.17
CA SER A 284 -54.54 34.18 -8.55
C SER A 284 -54.43 35.24 -7.46
N PHE A 285 -53.32 35.99 -7.44
CA PHE A 285 -53.18 37.22 -6.65
C PHE A 285 -54.15 38.30 -7.12
N THR A 286 -54.66 39.13 -6.20
CA THR A 286 -55.61 40.22 -6.51
C THR A 286 -54.90 41.51 -6.92
N THR A 287 -53.65 41.68 -6.53
CA THR A 287 -52.77 42.79 -6.94
C THR A 287 -51.39 42.22 -7.20
N VAL A 288 -50.76 42.61 -8.30
CA VAL A 288 -49.48 42.01 -8.70
C VAL A 288 -48.31 42.88 -8.23
N THR A 289 -47.40 42.26 -7.48
CA THR A 289 -46.06 42.78 -7.16
C THR A 289 -45.06 41.83 -7.83
N PRO A 290 -44.51 42.20 -9.02
CA PRO A 290 -43.74 41.27 -9.85
C PRO A 290 -42.50 40.69 -9.15
N ILE A 291 -42.34 39.37 -9.24
CA ILE A 291 -41.03 38.72 -9.20
C ILE A 291 -40.34 39.12 -10.52
N THR A 292 -39.26 39.90 -10.44
CA THR A 292 -38.57 40.47 -11.61
C THR A 292 -37.37 39.68 -12.09
N ASN A 293 -36.82 38.82 -11.22
CA ASN A 293 -35.76 37.89 -11.60
C ASN A 293 -35.82 36.63 -10.73
N VAL A 294 -35.59 35.46 -11.34
CA VAL A 294 -35.32 34.20 -10.65
C VAL A 294 -34.06 33.59 -11.24
N ALA A 295 -33.05 33.35 -10.39
CA ALA A 295 -31.79 32.75 -10.77
C ALA A 295 -31.53 31.46 -9.97
N PHE A 296 -31.27 30.35 -10.66
CA PHE A 296 -31.02 29.03 -10.07
C PHE A 296 -30.12 28.17 -10.96
N ASN A 297 -28.86 27.99 -10.54
CA ASN A 297 -27.78 27.47 -11.40
C ASN A 297 -27.71 28.21 -12.75
N THR A 298 -28.06 27.56 -13.86
CA THR A 298 -28.06 28.17 -15.21
C THR A 298 -29.36 28.91 -15.56
N LEU A 299 -30.42 28.77 -14.76
CA LEU A 299 -31.61 29.61 -14.87
C LEU A 299 -31.25 31.04 -14.45
N ASN A 300 -31.60 32.01 -15.29
CA ASN A 300 -31.57 33.44 -14.97
C ASN A 300 -32.69 34.14 -15.74
N LYS A 301 -33.93 33.97 -15.26
CA LYS A 301 -35.14 34.47 -15.91
C LYS A 301 -35.45 35.87 -15.40
N THR A 302 -35.45 36.86 -16.28
CA THR A 302 -35.84 38.25 -15.97
C THR A 302 -37.18 38.59 -16.61
N THR A 303 -38.02 39.31 -15.88
CA THR A 303 -39.33 39.84 -16.31
C THR A 303 -39.42 41.34 -16.02
N ALA A 304 -40.46 42.02 -16.51
CA ALA A 304 -40.60 43.45 -16.31
C ALA A 304 -41.05 43.79 -14.87
N ALA A 305 -40.45 44.83 -14.27
CA ALA A 305 -40.89 45.38 -12.97
C ALA A 305 -42.30 45.99 -12.97
N THR A 306 -42.93 46.05 -14.15
CA THR A 306 -44.29 46.54 -14.41
C THR A 306 -45.22 45.44 -14.94
N ASP A 307 -44.84 44.16 -14.83
CA ASP A 307 -45.70 43.05 -15.24
C ASP A 307 -47.00 43.02 -14.39
N ALA A 308 -48.12 42.65 -14.99
CA ALA A 308 -49.44 42.59 -14.35
C ALA A 308 -49.99 41.14 -14.28
N THR A 309 -49.19 40.15 -14.67
CA THR A 309 -49.60 38.75 -14.76
C THR A 309 -49.42 38.06 -13.41
N ALA A 310 -50.52 37.74 -12.71
CA ALA A 310 -50.47 37.16 -11.36
C ALA A 310 -49.84 35.76 -11.28
N TYR A 311 -49.92 34.98 -12.37
CA TYR A 311 -49.31 33.66 -12.50
C TYR A 311 -48.60 33.55 -13.86
N GLN A 312 -47.34 33.12 -13.86
CA GLN A 312 -46.56 32.90 -15.08
C GLN A 312 -46.01 31.47 -15.10
N ASN A 313 -46.02 30.83 -16.26
CA ASN A 313 -45.52 29.47 -16.41
C ASN A 313 -44.37 29.43 -17.42
N TYR A 314 -43.20 29.05 -16.93
CA TYR A 314 -41.95 28.89 -17.68
C TYR A 314 -41.47 27.44 -17.69
N THR A 315 -42.33 26.45 -17.40
CA THR A 315 -41.94 25.01 -17.47
C THR A 315 -41.56 24.54 -18.88
N GLY A 316 -41.86 25.33 -19.91
CA GLY A 316 -41.45 25.11 -21.30
C GLY A 316 -40.09 25.73 -21.69
N ASP A 317 -39.48 26.55 -20.83
CA ASP A 317 -38.11 27.02 -21.04
C ASP A 317 -37.11 25.86 -20.84
N THR A 318 -35.89 25.98 -21.39
CA THR A 318 -34.82 24.99 -21.18
C THR A 318 -34.57 24.78 -19.68
N PRO A 319 -34.75 23.55 -19.13
CA PRO A 319 -34.58 23.31 -17.71
C PRO A 319 -33.16 23.61 -17.23
N THR A 320 -33.05 24.23 -16.06
CA THR A 320 -31.77 24.30 -15.34
C THR A 320 -31.42 22.93 -14.76
N THR A 321 -30.17 22.52 -14.88
CA THR A 321 -29.71 21.21 -14.38
C THR A 321 -29.23 21.32 -12.95
N VAL A 322 -29.58 20.36 -12.10
CA VAL A 322 -29.04 20.22 -10.74
C VAL A 322 -28.77 18.75 -10.44
N ALA A 323 -27.72 18.41 -9.70
CA ALA A 323 -27.44 17.01 -9.32
C ALA A 323 -27.86 16.72 -7.87
N LYS A 324 -28.36 15.51 -7.60
CA LYS A 324 -28.68 15.08 -6.21
C LYS A 324 -27.49 15.29 -5.27
N THR A 325 -27.77 15.60 -4.01
CA THR A 325 -26.84 15.90 -2.90
C THR A 325 -25.93 17.12 -3.09
N GLN A 326 -25.79 17.64 -4.31
CA GLN A 326 -25.20 18.95 -4.55
C GLN A 326 -26.10 20.06 -4.00
N TYR A 327 -25.55 21.27 -3.96
CA TYR A 327 -26.27 22.44 -3.52
C TYR A 327 -26.16 23.57 -4.53
N TYR A 328 -27.19 24.41 -4.57
CA TYR A 328 -27.30 25.54 -5.49
C TYR A 328 -27.97 26.72 -4.78
N THR A 329 -27.59 27.94 -5.17
CA THR A 329 -28.24 29.16 -4.68
C THR A 329 -29.45 29.49 -5.55
N LEU A 330 -30.61 29.70 -4.93
CA LEU A 330 -31.81 30.25 -5.55
C LEU A 330 -31.95 31.72 -5.11
N THR A 331 -31.76 32.64 -6.05
CA THR A 331 -31.85 34.09 -5.82
C THR A 331 -33.07 34.65 -6.55
N VAL A 332 -33.80 35.55 -5.89
CA VAL A 332 -35.00 36.20 -6.41
C VAL A 332 -34.89 37.73 -6.28
N LYS A 333 -35.40 38.45 -7.28
CA LYS A 333 -35.74 39.88 -7.20
C LYS A 333 -37.25 40.07 -7.34
N GLY A 334 -37.78 41.14 -6.78
CA GLY A 334 -39.14 41.57 -7.08
C GLY A 334 -39.46 42.98 -6.59
N ASN A 335 -40.41 43.61 -7.26
CA ASN A 335 -40.92 44.94 -6.95
C ASN A 335 -41.92 44.84 -5.78
N THR A 336 -41.67 45.51 -4.66
CA THR A 336 -42.51 45.42 -3.45
C THR A 336 -43.71 46.36 -3.46
N GLY A 337 -43.83 47.26 -4.45
CA GLY A 337 -44.92 48.23 -4.54
C GLY A 337 -44.85 49.38 -3.54
N GLY A 338 -43.70 49.58 -2.88
CA GLY A 338 -43.49 50.60 -1.84
C GLY A 338 -42.64 50.09 -0.68
N ASP A 339 -42.51 50.87 0.39
CA ASP A 339 -41.73 50.53 1.60
C ASP A 339 -42.43 49.49 2.48
N VAL A 340 -42.57 48.28 1.93
CA VAL A 340 -43.15 47.09 2.56
C VAL A 340 -42.26 45.88 2.29
N ASN A 341 -42.36 44.85 3.14
CA ASN A 341 -41.70 43.57 2.97
C ASN A 341 -42.48 42.69 1.98
N GLY A 342 -41.84 42.33 0.86
CA GLY A 342 -42.20 41.17 0.06
C GLY A 342 -41.50 39.93 0.59
N TYR A 343 -42.26 38.86 0.82
CA TYR A 343 -41.84 37.58 1.38
C TYR A 343 -41.82 36.54 0.26
N TYR A 344 -40.72 35.81 0.11
CA TYR A 344 -40.52 34.89 -1.01
C TYR A 344 -40.33 33.46 -0.50
N THR A 345 -41.07 32.53 -1.12
CA THR A 345 -41.02 31.09 -0.84
C THR A 345 -40.89 30.33 -2.16
N ALA A 346 -40.02 29.33 -2.20
CA ALA A 346 -39.96 28.34 -3.27
C ALA A 346 -40.64 27.04 -2.84
N PHE A 347 -41.23 26.34 -3.80
CA PHE A 347 -41.77 25.00 -3.68
C PHE A 347 -41.15 24.15 -4.77
N ILE A 348 -40.56 23.00 -4.44
CA ILE A 348 -39.88 22.11 -5.40
C ILE A 348 -40.31 20.67 -5.19
N ASP A 349 -40.95 20.10 -6.21
CA ASP A 349 -41.52 18.75 -6.31
C ASP A 349 -40.38 17.74 -6.47
N TRP A 350 -39.63 17.48 -5.39
CA TRP A 350 -38.43 16.66 -5.43
C TRP A 350 -38.76 15.20 -5.72
N ASN A 351 -39.89 14.71 -5.20
CA ASN A 351 -40.31 13.33 -5.37
C ASN A 351 -40.98 13.08 -6.75
N ASN A 352 -41.34 14.13 -7.50
CA ASN A 352 -42.02 14.10 -8.80
C ASN A 352 -43.33 13.28 -8.81
N ASP A 353 -44.08 13.30 -7.70
CA ASP A 353 -45.44 12.75 -7.62
C ASP A 353 -46.50 13.71 -8.21
N GLY A 354 -46.15 15.00 -8.23
CA GLY A 354 -46.90 16.09 -8.84
C GLY A 354 -47.26 17.24 -7.91
N ASP A 355 -47.24 17.06 -6.58
CA ASP A 355 -47.58 18.12 -5.63
C ASP A 355 -46.34 18.85 -5.07
N PHE A 356 -46.46 19.46 -3.89
CA PHE A 356 -45.40 20.24 -3.23
C PHE A 356 -45.57 20.23 -1.69
N ASP A 357 -46.42 19.35 -1.16
CA ASP A 357 -46.84 19.35 0.24
C ASP A 357 -45.90 18.49 1.12
N ASP A 358 -44.87 17.88 0.52
CA ASP A 358 -43.93 16.98 1.18
C ASP A 358 -42.88 17.72 2.05
N SER A 359 -42.39 17.02 3.08
CA SER A 359 -41.44 17.58 4.05
C SER A 359 -40.06 17.88 3.41
N GLY A 360 -39.80 19.15 3.13
CA GLY A 360 -38.55 19.64 2.53
C GLY A 360 -38.71 20.24 1.14
N GLU A 361 -39.94 20.27 0.62
CA GLU A 361 -40.27 20.84 -0.69
C GLU A 361 -40.54 22.35 -0.61
N SER A 362 -41.04 22.85 0.52
CA SER A 362 -41.20 24.28 0.80
C SER A 362 -39.92 24.89 1.39
N ILE A 363 -39.43 25.97 0.78
CA ILE A 363 -38.16 26.62 1.10
C ILE A 363 -38.37 28.13 1.22
N VAL A 364 -38.15 28.69 2.41
CA VAL A 364 -38.18 30.14 2.62
C VAL A 364 -36.93 30.78 2.01
N LEU A 365 -37.12 31.74 1.09
CA LEU A 365 -36.02 32.48 0.46
C LEU A 365 -35.64 33.73 1.24
N GLY A 366 -36.61 34.33 1.93
CA GLY A 366 -36.44 35.51 2.76
C GLY A 366 -37.29 36.69 2.29
N THR A 367 -36.89 37.90 2.69
CA THR A 367 -37.60 39.14 2.40
C THR A 367 -36.81 40.09 1.51
N ILE A 368 -37.54 40.88 0.72
CA ILE A 368 -37.05 42.09 0.07
C ILE A 368 -37.94 43.25 0.54
N LYS A 369 -37.34 44.32 1.06
CA LYS A 369 -38.04 45.56 1.44
C LYS A 369 -37.81 46.70 0.48
N ASN A 370 -38.86 47.47 0.18
CA ASN A 370 -38.76 48.74 -0.56
C ASN A 370 -37.96 48.64 -1.85
N SER A 371 -38.27 47.64 -2.69
CA SER A 371 -37.57 47.42 -3.95
C SER A 371 -38.43 47.84 -5.14
N SER A 372 -37.79 48.49 -6.12
CA SER A 372 -38.38 48.77 -7.43
C SER A 372 -38.45 47.53 -8.33
N GLY A 373 -37.85 46.41 -7.92
CA GLY A 373 -37.61 45.23 -8.76
C GLY A 373 -36.52 45.41 -9.84
N THR A 374 -36.05 46.64 -10.07
CA THR A 374 -34.92 46.95 -10.96
C THR A 374 -33.63 47.29 -10.21
N ASP A 375 -33.73 47.56 -8.90
CA ASP A 375 -32.59 47.84 -8.05
C ASP A 375 -31.74 46.60 -7.71
N SER A 376 -30.71 46.80 -6.90
CA SER A 376 -29.80 45.75 -6.45
C SER A 376 -30.34 44.90 -5.30
N LYS A 377 -31.62 45.00 -4.92
CA LYS A 377 -32.16 44.20 -3.80
C LYS A 377 -32.58 42.81 -4.28
N VAL A 378 -32.18 41.81 -3.51
CA VAL A 378 -32.45 40.39 -3.74
C VAL A 378 -32.84 39.73 -2.42
N THR A 379 -33.42 38.53 -2.50
CA THR A 379 -33.43 37.57 -1.39
C THR A 379 -33.07 36.18 -1.92
N SER A 380 -32.43 35.35 -1.10
CA SER A 380 -31.82 34.11 -1.58
C SER A 380 -31.86 33.00 -0.53
N ALA A 381 -32.15 31.78 -0.95
CA ALA A 381 -31.84 30.57 -0.18
C ALA A 381 -30.71 29.77 -0.83
N TYR A 382 -30.02 29.01 0.00
CA TYR A 382 -29.07 27.99 -0.41
C TYR A 382 -29.69 26.61 -0.21
N ILE A 383 -29.85 25.86 -1.30
CA ILE A 383 -30.70 24.67 -1.37
C ILE A 383 -29.83 23.45 -1.61
N GLN A 384 -29.92 22.44 -0.74
CA GLN A 384 -29.43 21.10 -1.06
C GLN A 384 -30.47 20.37 -1.91
N ILE A 385 -30.05 19.77 -3.01
CA ILE A 385 -30.89 18.84 -3.76
C ILE A 385 -30.99 17.55 -2.95
N PRO A 386 -32.19 17.11 -2.50
CA PRO A 386 -32.31 15.93 -1.65
C PRO A 386 -31.72 14.67 -2.31
N SER A 387 -31.13 13.78 -1.50
CA SER A 387 -30.67 12.47 -1.97
C SER A 387 -31.80 11.62 -2.53
N GLY A 388 -33.01 11.78 -1.99
CA GLY A 388 -34.23 11.11 -2.41
C GLY A 388 -34.92 11.69 -3.64
N ALA A 389 -34.51 12.87 -4.14
CA ALA A 389 -35.17 13.50 -5.29
C ALA A 389 -35.17 12.57 -6.52
N ILE A 390 -36.23 12.52 -7.33
CA ILE A 390 -36.26 11.70 -8.54
C ILE A 390 -35.34 12.30 -9.61
N THR A 391 -34.69 11.44 -10.41
CA THR A 391 -33.90 11.88 -11.57
C THR A 391 -34.78 12.17 -12.77
N GLY A 392 -34.57 13.31 -13.42
CA GLY A 392 -35.35 13.80 -14.54
C GLY A 392 -35.91 15.19 -14.28
N ASN A 393 -36.85 15.63 -15.12
CA ASN A 393 -37.50 16.93 -14.95
C ASN A 393 -38.46 16.91 -13.75
N VAL A 394 -38.24 17.83 -12.81
CA VAL A 394 -39.11 18.15 -11.67
C VAL A 394 -39.61 19.59 -11.77
N LYS A 395 -40.66 19.93 -11.01
CA LYS A 395 -41.25 21.28 -11.01
C LYS A 395 -40.70 22.15 -9.87
N MET A 396 -40.48 23.43 -10.14
CA MET A 396 -40.27 24.47 -9.13
C MET A 396 -41.30 25.58 -9.28
N ARG A 397 -41.79 26.10 -8.16
CA ARG A 397 -42.70 27.24 -8.08
C ARG A 397 -42.12 28.29 -7.14
N ILE A 398 -42.05 29.54 -7.59
CA ILE A 398 -41.67 30.70 -6.78
C ILE A 398 -42.93 31.51 -6.47
N ILE A 399 -43.14 31.84 -5.20
CA ILE A 399 -44.22 32.72 -4.75
C ILE A 399 -43.63 33.91 -4.01
N GLY A 400 -43.85 35.11 -4.52
CA GLY A 400 -43.57 36.37 -3.85
C GLY A 400 -44.87 37.00 -3.36
N ARG A 401 -44.95 37.36 -2.07
CA ARG A 401 -46.21 37.80 -1.43
C ARG A 401 -45.97 38.91 -0.42
N ILE A 402 -46.88 39.88 -0.36
CA ILE A 402 -46.92 40.89 0.71
C ILE A 402 -47.69 40.35 1.92
N GLY A 403 -47.16 40.59 3.12
CA GLY A 403 -47.84 40.28 4.39
C GLY A 403 -47.54 38.90 5.01
N GLY A 404 -46.58 38.15 4.46
CA GLY A 404 -46.05 36.92 5.07
C GLY A 404 -45.62 35.86 4.06
N TYR A 405 -44.78 34.93 4.50
CA TYR A 405 -44.37 33.75 3.71
C TYR A 405 -45.57 32.88 3.35
N SER A 406 -45.50 32.20 2.20
CA SER A 406 -46.53 31.25 1.80
C SER A 406 -46.23 29.89 2.43
N SER A 407 -47.14 29.36 3.25
CA SER A 407 -47.00 28.06 3.92
C SER A 407 -47.52 26.87 3.10
N THR A 408 -48.01 27.12 1.88
CA THR A 408 -48.56 26.13 0.96
C THR A 408 -48.26 26.58 -0.48
N PRO A 409 -48.22 25.67 -1.46
CA PRO A 409 -47.96 26.01 -2.87
C PRO A 409 -49.09 26.80 -3.55
N CYS A 410 -50.20 27.09 -2.85
CA CYS A 410 -51.46 27.55 -3.47
C CYS A 410 -52.30 28.59 -2.70
N VAL A 411 -52.10 28.82 -1.39
CA VAL A 411 -52.91 29.80 -0.63
C VAL A 411 -52.45 31.25 -0.93
N VAL A 412 -52.99 31.82 -2.01
CA VAL A 412 -52.71 33.19 -2.48
C VAL A 412 -53.95 34.10 -2.58
N SER A 413 -55.13 33.59 -2.22
CA SER A 413 -56.42 34.31 -2.32
C SER A 413 -56.43 35.61 -1.52
N GLY A 414 -56.88 36.71 -2.17
CA GLY A 414 -57.02 38.02 -1.55
C GLY A 414 -55.72 38.73 -1.16
N SER A 415 -54.57 38.26 -1.66
CA SER A 415 -53.26 38.82 -1.34
C SER A 415 -52.61 39.55 -2.52
N THR A 416 -51.61 40.38 -2.20
CA THR A 416 -50.72 41.04 -3.17
C THR A 416 -49.47 40.20 -3.38
N GLY A 417 -49.10 39.91 -4.63
CA GLY A 417 -47.99 39.00 -4.93
C GLY A 417 -47.90 38.56 -6.39
N GLN A 418 -47.05 37.57 -6.66
CA GLN A 418 -46.95 36.88 -7.94
C GLN A 418 -46.47 35.43 -7.76
N MET A 419 -46.87 34.54 -8.67
CA MET A 419 -46.44 33.14 -8.73
C MET A 419 -45.78 32.83 -10.09
N GLN A 420 -44.64 32.14 -10.08
CA GLN A 420 -43.94 31.72 -11.31
C GLN A 420 -43.49 30.26 -11.23
N ASP A 421 -43.84 29.45 -12.23
CA ASP A 421 -43.50 28.02 -12.31
C ASP A 421 -42.36 27.75 -13.33
N TYR A 422 -41.49 26.78 -13.03
CA TYR A 422 -40.27 26.42 -13.79
C TYR A 422 -40.04 24.91 -13.81
N THR A 423 -39.21 24.44 -14.74
CA THR A 423 -38.70 23.06 -14.77
C THR A 423 -37.23 23.03 -14.34
N ILE A 424 -36.88 22.09 -13.47
CA ILE A 424 -35.50 21.75 -13.08
C ILE A 424 -35.24 20.33 -13.58
N ASN A 425 -34.09 20.06 -14.20
CA ASN A 425 -33.65 18.70 -14.53
C ASN A 425 -32.71 18.17 -13.44
N VAL A 426 -33.21 17.26 -12.60
CA VAL A 426 -32.45 16.60 -11.54
C VAL A 426 -31.65 15.44 -12.12
N LEU A 427 -30.34 15.59 -12.13
CA LEU A 427 -29.38 14.60 -12.57
C LEU A 427 -29.09 13.59 -11.45
N ALA A 428 -28.75 12.35 -11.82
CA ALA A 428 -28.17 11.41 -10.88
C ALA A 428 -26.96 12.04 -10.16
N GLY A 429 -26.79 11.76 -8.86
CA GLY A 429 -25.71 12.36 -8.08
C GLY A 429 -24.36 11.97 -8.67
N CYS A 430 -23.67 12.95 -9.26
CA CYS A 430 -22.55 12.76 -10.18
C CYS A 430 -22.92 12.07 -11.51
N THR A 431 -22.81 12.80 -12.62
CA THR A 431 -23.19 12.30 -13.96
C THR A 431 -22.13 11.47 -14.68
N ASP A 432 -20.92 11.42 -14.16
CA ASP A 432 -19.76 10.91 -14.88
C ASP A 432 -19.50 9.44 -14.58
N THR A 433 -19.35 8.61 -15.61
CA THR A 433 -18.83 7.25 -15.43
C THR A 433 -17.35 7.32 -15.07
N LEU A 434 -16.99 6.95 -13.83
CA LEU A 434 -15.60 6.83 -13.41
C LEU A 434 -14.89 5.76 -14.27
N PRO A 435 -13.74 6.07 -14.90
CA PRO A 435 -12.99 5.12 -15.70
C PRO A 435 -12.30 4.08 -14.80
N SER A 436 -11.90 2.95 -15.37
CA SER A 436 -11.24 1.84 -14.65
C SER A 436 -9.89 2.20 -14.04
N SER A 437 -9.26 3.29 -14.49
CA SER A 437 -8.02 3.85 -13.98
C SER A 437 -8.05 5.37 -14.11
N VAL A 438 -7.65 6.08 -13.06
CA VAL A 438 -7.50 7.53 -13.07
C VAL A 438 -6.04 7.84 -12.79
N THR A 439 -5.39 8.69 -13.59
CA THR A 439 -4.00 9.07 -13.33
C THR A 439 -3.92 10.23 -12.35
N THR A 440 -3.01 10.15 -11.38
CA THR A 440 -2.58 11.32 -10.62
C THR A 440 -1.37 11.94 -11.31
N SER A 441 -1.41 13.25 -11.53
CA SER A 441 -0.26 14.05 -11.97
C SER A 441 0.04 15.12 -10.92
N SER A 442 1.17 15.81 -11.05
CA SER A 442 1.54 16.93 -10.20
C SER A 442 2.18 18.01 -11.04
N THR A 443 1.95 19.29 -10.72
CA THR A 443 2.66 20.41 -11.37
C THR A 443 4.17 20.35 -11.15
N ALA A 444 4.62 19.66 -10.10
CA ALA A 444 6.00 19.25 -9.93
C ALA A 444 6.04 17.86 -9.29
N THR A 445 6.86 16.95 -9.82
CA THR A 445 7.18 15.68 -9.15
C THR A 445 7.97 15.87 -7.86
N SER A 446 8.27 17.12 -7.50
CA SER A 446 9.28 17.48 -6.51
C SER A 446 9.06 18.94 -5.97
N VAL A 447 8.86 19.16 -4.66
CA VAL A 447 8.49 20.50 -4.06
C VAL A 447 9.00 20.87 -2.67
N CYS A 448 9.20 22.16 -2.41
CA CYS A 448 9.76 22.60 -1.15
C CYS A 448 8.85 22.38 0.07
N PRO A 449 9.41 22.14 1.27
CA PRO A 449 8.66 22.19 2.51
C PRO A 449 7.92 23.50 2.62
N TYR A 450 6.66 23.41 3.01
CA TYR A 450 5.76 24.55 3.13
C TYR A 450 5.46 25.26 1.80
N SER A 451 6.11 24.87 0.70
CA SER A 451 5.82 25.35 -0.64
C SER A 451 4.78 24.51 -1.36
N PRO A 452 3.87 25.16 -2.09
CA PRO A 452 2.85 24.51 -2.91
C PRO A 452 3.41 23.70 -4.08
N PHE A 453 2.78 22.55 -4.30
CA PHE A 453 2.53 21.97 -5.63
C PHE A 453 1.04 21.77 -5.74
N THR A 454 0.59 21.67 -6.98
CA THR A 454 -0.78 21.33 -7.32
C THR A 454 -0.82 19.91 -7.88
N LEU A 455 -1.22 18.95 -7.05
CA LEU A 455 -1.59 17.61 -7.51
C LEU A 455 -2.83 17.71 -8.37
N SER A 456 -2.74 17.22 -9.60
CA SER A 456 -3.78 17.33 -10.62
C SER A 456 -4.19 15.94 -11.08
N LEU A 457 -5.45 15.53 -10.98
CA LEU A 457 -5.93 14.34 -11.72
C LEU A 457 -5.80 14.58 -13.23
N GLY A 458 -5.30 13.58 -13.96
CA GLY A 458 -5.07 13.63 -15.41
C GLY A 458 -6.35 13.58 -16.24
N SER A 459 -7.51 13.54 -15.60
CA SER A 459 -8.83 13.73 -16.19
C SER A 459 -9.64 14.66 -15.31
N THR A 460 -10.53 15.43 -15.92
CA THR A 460 -11.54 16.24 -15.23
C THR A 460 -12.85 15.47 -15.22
N PHE A 461 -13.43 15.23 -14.05
CA PHE A 461 -14.76 14.62 -13.92
C PHE A 461 -15.78 15.73 -13.62
N GLY A 462 -16.97 15.58 -14.19
CA GLY A 462 -18.07 16.52 -14.17
C GLY A 462 -18.75 16.70 -12.81
N GLU A 463 -19.89 17.41 -12.84
CA GLU A 463 -20.56 17.86 -11.63
C GLU A 463 -21.02 16.71 -10.73
N GLY A 464 -20.58 16.73 -9.48
CA GLY A 464 -21.01 15.80 -8.43
C GLY A 464 -19.95 14.82 -7.96
N ALA A 465 -18.83 14.68 -8.69
CA ALA A 465 -17.69 13.91 -8.21
C ALA A 465 -17.08 14.59 -6.96
N THR A 466 -16.94 13.84 -5.88
CA THR A 466 -16.18 14.26 -4.69
C THR A 466 -14.83 13.58 -4.69
N TYR A 467 -13.83 14.25 -4.12
CA TYR A 467 -12.44 13.80 -4.17
C TYR A 467 -11.86 13.89 -2.76
N LEU A 468 -11.47 12.75 -2.19
CA LEU A 468 -10.63 12.73 -1.01
C LEU A 468 -9.20 12.55 -1.46
N TRP A 469 -8.37 13.59 -1.30
CA TRP A 469 -6.94 13.43 -1.43
C TRP A 469 -6.41 12.64 -0.24
N GLU A 470 -5.61 11.62 -0.53
CA GLU A 470 -5.04 10.73 0.45
C GLU A 470 -3.52 10.71 0.33
N THR A 471 -2.86 10.56 1.47
CA THR A 471 -1.41 10.41 1.59
C THR A 471 -1.05 9.02 2.11
N SER A 472 0.09 8.48 1.65
CA SER A 472 0.71 7.28 2.20
C SER A 472 2.24 7.44 2.24
N PRO A 473 2.93 7.09 3.34
CA PRO A 473 4.39 7.19 3.41
C PRO A 473 5.13 6.31 2.39
N THR A 474 4.53 5.20 1.94
CA THR A 474 5.17 4.21 1.06
C THR A 474 4.34 3.83 -0.17
N GLY A 475 3.15 4.40 -0.34
CA GLY A 475 2.17 4.01 -1.37
C GLY A 475 1.45 2.68 -1.07
N SER A 476 2.05 1.82 -0.25
CA SER A 476 1.51 0.52 0.21
C SER A 476 1.06 0.52 1.68
N ALA A 477 1.55 1.46 2.49
CA ALA A 477 1.08 1.69 3.85
C ALA A 477 -0.34 2.29 3.86
N PRO A 478 -1.09 2.17 4.98
CA PRO A 478 -2.44 2.71 5.09
C PRO A 478 -2.53 4.18 4.63
N TRP A 479 -3.56 4.45 3.83
CA TRP A 479 -3.81 5.78 3.27
C TRP A 479 -4.61 6.62 4.26
N THR A 480 -4.21 7.86 4.47
CA THR A 480 -4.86 8.82 5.37
C THR A 480 -5.29 10.07 4.61
N SER A 481 -6.35 10.75 5.08
CA SER A 481 -6.83 11.99 4.46
C SER A 481 -5.75 13.08 4.48
N ALA A 482 -5.44 13.65 3.31
CA ALA A 482 -4.43 14.68 3.13
C ALA A 482 -4.98 16.08 3.52
N PRO A 483 -4.37 16.80 4.48
CA PRO A 483 -4.77 18.18 4.78
C PRO A 483 -4.53 19.12 3.59
N ILE A 484 -5.55 19.89 3.22
CA ILE A 484 -5.52 20.83 2.09
C ILE A 484 -4.83 22.14 2.50
N ASN A 485 -3.49 22.16 2.44
CA ASN A 485 -2.68 23.32 2.78
C ASN A 485 -2.46 24.22 1.56
N SER A 486 -3.24 25.29 1.49
CA SER A 486 -3.20 26.32 0.44
C SER A 486 -2.18 27.43 0.74
N ILE A 487 -1.71 28.13 -0.29
CA ILE A 487 -0.65 29.16 -0.18
C ILE A 487 -1.22 30.43 0.45
N PRO A 488 -0.74 30.92 1.60
CA PRO A 488 -1.18 32.22 2.11
C PRO A 488 -0.69 33.37 1.22
N PHE A 489 -1.64 34.04 0.57
CA PHE A 489 -1.50 35.42 0.12
C PHE A 489 -1.19 36.33 1.32
N PHE A 490 -1.96 36.13 2.39
CA PHE A 490 -1.88 36.88 3.64
C PHE A 490 -2.18 35.92 4.79
N SER A 491 -1.45 36.00 5.89
CA SER A 491 -1.65 35.16 7.08
C SER A 491 -1.25 35.94 8.32
N ASN A 492 -2.19 36.15 9.24
CA ASN A 492 -1.95 36.85 10.49
C ASN A 492 -2.90 36.37 11.59
N ASP A 493 -2.35 35.88 12.69
CA ASP A 493 -3.11 35.47 13.88
C ASP A 493 -3.25 36.61 14.91
N PHE A 494 -2.56 37.74 14.73
CA PHE A 494 -2.52 38.92 15.62
C PHE A 494 -2.06 38.67 17.09
N SER A 495 -2.10 37.43 17.58
CA SER A 495 -1.74 37.00 18.94
C SER A 495 -0.23 37.06 19.23
N VAL A 496 0.58 37.06 18.17
CA VAL A 496 2.05 37.07 18.20
C VAL A 496 2.62 38.35 17.60
N ASN A 497 3.79 38.76 18.08
CA ASN A 497 4.46 39.96 17.62
C ASN A 497 4.81 39.84 16.11
N GLN A 498 4.51 40.89 15.33
CA GLN A 498 4.27 40.88 13.87
C GLN A 498 5.45 40.53 12.94
N GLY A 499 6.57 40.04 13.49
CA GLY A 499 7.86 39.90 12.80
C GLY A 499 7.98 38.77 11.77
N PHE A 500 6.92 38.00 11.47
CA PHE A 500 7.03 36.78 10.67
C PHE A 500 6.23 36.71 9.35
N ASN A 501 5.29 37.63 9.05
CA ASN A 501 4.59 37.60 7.74
C ASN A 501 4.03 38.94 7.21
N THR A 502 4.20 40.05 7.94
CA THR A 502 3.89 41.38 7.44
C THR A 502 5.13 42.24 7.48
N THR A 503 5.64 42.64 6.30
CA THR A 503 6.61 43.73 6.23
C THR A 503 5.91 45.00 6.70
N VAL A 504 6.63 45.92 7.38
CA VAL A 504 6.09 47.24 7.71
C VAL A 504 5.72 47.95 6.41
N GLY A 505 4.41 48.01 6.09
CA GLY A 505 3.86 48.50 4.83
C GLY A 505 2.87 47.54 4.12
N ASP A 506 2.87 46.23 4.40
CA ASP A 506 1.97 45.24 3.79
C ASP A 506 0.48 45.40 4.23
N ILE A 507 0.23 46.18 5.27
CA ILE A 507 -1.11 46.45 5.85
C ILE A 507 -1.28 47.94 6.15
N SER A 508 -2.52 48.41 6.12
CA SER A 508 -2.95 49.73 6.62
C SER A 508 -4.17 49.56 7.53
N LEU A 509 -4.14 50.23 8.67
CA LEU A 509 -5.31 50.48 9.51
C LEU A 509 -5.89 51.84 9.11
N ALA A 510 -7.20 51.94 8.99
CA ALA A 510 -7.92 53.15 8.56
C ALA A 510 -9.21 53.32 9.37
N GLY A 511 -9.60 54.57 9.62
CA GLY A 511 -10.71 54.90 10.51
C GLY A 511 -10.29 55.15 11.96
N GLU A 512 -11.28 55.25 12.85
CA GLU A 512 -11.12 55.76 14.22
C GLU A 512 -10.62 54.74 15.25
N ASP A 513 -11.00 53.47 15.14
CA ASP A 513 -10.79 52.43 16.16
C ASP A 513 -9.81 51.34 15.75
N ALA A 514 -9.55 51.19 14.45
CA ALA A 514 -8.79 50.08 13.87
C ALA A 514 -7.39 49.94 14.52
N GLN A 515 -7.21 48.92 15.35
CA GLN A 515 -5.99 48.70 16.12
C GLN A 515 -5.68 47.23 16.33
N ILE A 516 -4.41 46.91 16.51
CA ILE A 516 -3.94 45.56 16.86
C ILE A 516 -3.48 45.63 18.31
N THR A 517 -4.29 45.09 19.23
CA THR A 517 -4.12 45.23 20.67
C THR A 517 -4.55 43.96 21.38
N GLY A 518 -3.95 43.66 22.54
CA GLY A 518 -4.29 42.46 23.32
C GLY A 518 -4.06 41.11 22.62
N GLY A 519 -3.39 41.11 21.46
CA GLY A 519 -3.21 39.91 20.63
C GLY A 519 -4.31 39.66 19.60
N VAL A 520 -5.13 40.66 19.25
CA VAL A 520 -6.22 40.55 18.26
C VAL A 520 -6.29 41.79 17.37
N LEU A 521 -6.91 41.68 16.19
CA LEU A 521 -7.31 42.85 15.40
C LEU A 521 -8.68 43.34 15.86
N VAL A 522 -8.74 44.52 16.47
CA VAL A 522 -10.01 45.21 16.76
C VAL A 522 -10.31 46.16 15.60
N LEU A 523 -11.48 45.99 14.97
CA LEU A 523 -11.97 46.89 13.93
C LEU A 523 -12.78 48.04 14.55
N THR A 524 -13.65 47.79 15.52
CA THR A 524 -14.41 48.84 16.22
C THR A 524 -14.56 48.54 17.70
N GLU A 525 -14.63 49.60 18.51
CA GLU A 525 -14.75 49.55 19.97
C GLU A 525 -16.17 49.88 20.46
N THR A 526 -16.40 49.72 21.77
CA THR A 526 -17.74 49.93 22.39
C THR A 526 -18.07 51.39 22.68
N ALA A 527 -17.20 52.34 22.31
CA ALA A 527 -17.48 53.77 22.31
C ALA A 527 -16.39 54.54 21.54
N PRO A 528 -16.70 55.71 20.92
CA PRO A 528 -18.03 56.28 20.63
C PRO A 528 -18.95 55.53 19.63
N ASN A 529 -20.09 56.15 19.31
CA ASN A 529 -21.08 55.66 18.34
C ASN A 529 -20.78 56.20 16.93
N GLY A 530 -21.24 55.51 15.89
CA GLY A 530 -21.07 55.94 14.49
C GLY A 530 -19.66 55.72 13.93
N HIS A 531 -18.82 54.98 14.67
CA HIS A 531 -17.42 54.75 14.34
C HIS A 531 -17.28 53.82 13.14
N ASN A 532 -16.38 54.15 12.23
CA ASN A 532 -16.15 53.39 11.00
C ASN A 532 -14.66 53.10 10.82
N SER A 533 -14.31 51.84 10.59
CA SER A 533 -12.92 51.40 10.62
C SER A 533 -12.65 50.17 9.75
N GLY A 534 -11.41 50.04 9.31
CA GLY A 534 -11.00 49.00 8.37
C GLY A 534 -9.52 48.66 8.41
N PHE A 535 -9.26 47.43 8.00
CA PHE A 535 -7.96 46.79 7.87
C PHE A 535 -7.74 46.42 6.40
N LEU A 536 -6.91 47.20 5.72
CA LEU A 536 -6.57 47.03 4.31
C LEU A 536 -5.27 46.23 4.18
N ILE A 537 -5.31 45.16 3.39
CA ILE A 537 -4.12 44.36 3.04
C ILE A 537 -3.51 44.99 1.78
N ASN A 538 -2.51 45.85 1.96
CA ASN A 538 -1.82 46.58 0.89
C ASN A 538 -0.98 45.68 -0.02
N LYS A 539 -0.64 44.46 0.44
CA LYS A 539 0.24 43.50 -0.24
C LYS A 539 0.03 43.47 -1.76
N SER A 540 1.11 43.64 -2.51
CA SER A 540 1.07 43.64 -3.98
C SER A 540 0.71 42.26 -4.54
N ASN A 541 -0.28 42.25 -5.42
CA ASN A 541 -0.71 41.09 -6.19
C ASN A 541 -0.07 41.17 -7.58
N THR A 542 0.78 40.19 -7.92
CA THR A 542 1.48 40.13 -9.21
C THR A 542 0.68 39.42 -10.31
N ALA A 543 -0.48 38.86 -9.98
CA ALA A 543 -1.36 38.13 -10.89
C ALA A 543 -2.85 38.35 -10.54
N ASN A 544 -3.75 37.93 -11.45
CA ASN A 544 -5.19 37.88 -11.19
C ASN A 544 -5.50 36.72 -10.23
N ILE A 545 -5.82 37.05 -8.97
CA ILE A 545 -6.33 36.07 -8.01
C ILE A 545 -7.75 35.70 -8.45
N ASN A 546 -7.88 34.60 -9.18
CA ASN A 546 -9.16 34.04 -9.59
C ASN A 546 -9.69 33.12 -8.47
N PRO A 547 -9.25 31.85 -8.32
CA PRO A 547 -9.63 31.06 -7.16
C PRO A 547 -8.89 31.54 -5.90
N PHE A 548 -9.62 31.73 -4.80
CA PHE A 548 -9.06 32.09 -3.50
C PHE A 548 -9.88 31.53 -2.34
N THR A 549 -9.25 31.26 -1.20
CA THR A 549 -9.94 30.98 0.07
C THR A 549 -9.56 32.04 1.09
N ALA A 550 -10.52 32.69 1.73
CA ALA A 550 -10.30 33.53 2.90
C ALA A 550 -10.92 32.83 4.13
N THR A 551 -10.08 32.40 5.05
CA THR A 551 -10.47 31.92 6.39
C THR A 551 -10.08 32.96 7.43
N PHE A 552 -10.92 33.14 8.44
CA PHE A 552 -10.63 34.01 9.58
C PHE A 552 -11.53 33.63 10.75
N LYS A 553 -11.10 33.95 11.95
CA LYS A 553 -11.96 33.94 13.14
C LYS A 553 -12.54 35.33 13.34
N TYR A 554 -13.82 35.40 13.67
CA TYR A 554 -14.50 36.65 14.02
C TYR A 554 -15.18 36.54 15.40
N ARG A 555 -15.33 37.69 16.06
CA ARG A 555 -15.98 37.86 17.35
C ARG A 555 -16.69 39.20 17.37
N ILE A 556 -18.01 39.20 17.59
CA ILE A 556 -18.87 40.39 17.64
C ILE A 556 -19.63 40.39 18.96
N TRP A 557 -19.26 41.28 19.88
CA TRP A 557 -19.58 41.16 21.31
C TRP A 557 -19.56 42.51 22.05
N ASP A 558 -19.72 42.47 23.38
CA ASP A 558 -19.61 43.61 24.30
C ASP A 558 -20.55 44.80 23.99
N GLY A 559 -21.76 44.52 23.47
CA GLY A 559 -22.58 45.56 22.87
C GLY A 559 -24.08 45.33 22.81
N GLY A 560 -24.77 46.25 22.13
CA GLY A 560 -26.22 46.33 21.97
C GLY A 560 -26.77 45.85 20.62
N GLY A 561 -25.92 45.37 19.70
CA GLY A 561 -26.37 44.89 18.38
C GLY A 561 -26.40 45.97 17.29
N ALA A 562 -25.26 46.23 16.65
CA ALA A 562 -25.09 46.89 15.32
C ALA A 562 -23.63 47.31 15.06
N ASP A 563 -23.21 47.58 13.82
CA ASP A 563 -23.93 47.31 12.56
C ASP A 563 -23.43 46.03 11.87
N GLY A 564 -22.25 45.52 12.26
CA GLY A 564 -21.63 44.36 11.62
C GLY A 564 -20.29 44.69 10.95
N MET A 565 -19.82 43.73 10.17
CA MET A 565 -18.53 43.77 9.49
C MET A 565 -18.63 43.31 8.04
N SER A 566 -17.58 43.53 7.25
CA SER A 566 -17.48 43.09 5.87
C SER A 566 -16.08 42.60 5.49
N LEU A 567 -16.03 41.81 4.42
CA LEU A 567 -14.83 41.43 3.69
C LEU A 567 -15.00 41.81 2.22
N SER A 568 -14.23 42.80 1.76
CA SER A 568 -14.12 43.20 0.36
C SER A 568 -12.92 42.55 -0.32
N TYR A 569 -13.09 42.14 -1.58
CA TYR A 569 -12.01 41.86 -2.53
C TYR A 569 -12.29 42.57 -3.86
N GLY A 570 -11.59 43.69 -4.13
CA GLY A 570 -11.94 44.58 -5.23
C GLY A 570 -10.92 45.68 -5.52
N PRO A 571 -11.17 46.55 -6.51
CA PRO A 571 -10.41 47.77 -6.75
C PRO A 571 -11.07 48.97 -6.03
N GLY A 572 -10.35 50.09 -5.94
CA GLY A 572 -10.96 51.40 -5.63
C GLY A 572 -11.12 51.73 -4.14
N PHE A 573 -10.30 51.16 -3.25
CA PHE A 573 -10.25 51.55 -1.83
C PHE A 573 -9.61 52.93 -1.65
N ALA A 574 -10.24 53.80 -0.84
CA ALA A 574 -9.66 55.05 -0.41
C ALA A 574 -8.71 54.85 0.78
N ALA A 575 -7.56 55.54 0.77
CA ALA A 575 -6.45 55.29 1.70
C ALA A 575 -6.80 55.40 3.20
N ASN A 576 -7.81 56.20 3.55
CA ASN A 576 -8.19 56.52 4.93
C ASN A 576 -9.65 56.16 5.28
N ALA A 577 -10.42 55.55 4.38
CA ALA A 577 -11.82 55.22 4.65
C ALA A 577 -11.92 53.98 5.55
N GLY A 578 -12.87 53.96 6.49
CA GLY A 578 -13.15 52.75 7.27
C GLY A 578 -13.86 51.67 6.45
N GLY A 579 -14.84 52.05 5.62
CA GLY A 579 -15.64 51.16 4.75
C GLY A 579 -16.90 50.59 5.41
N GLY A 580 -16.85 50.23 6.69
CA GLY A 580 -17.97 49.75 7.48
C GLY A 580 -18.44 48.32 7.18
N GLU A 581 -19.59 47.95 7.72
CA GLU A 581 -20.36 46.75 7.37
C GLU A 581 -20.79 46.73 5.89
N SER A 582 -20.89 47.92 5.28
CA SER A 582 -21.22 48.08 3.86
C SER A 582 -20.10 47.61 2.94
N GLY A 583 -18.84 47.66 3.42
CA GLY A 583 -17.64 47.38 2.64
C GLY A 583 -17.25 48.52 1.70
N GLU A 584 -16.17 48.31 0.95
CA GLU A 584 -15.65 49.29 -0.01
C GLU A 584 -15.16 48.60 -1.30
N GLY A 585 -15.03 49.39 -2.37
CA GLY A 585 -14.59 48.95 -3.69
C GLY A 585 -15.72 48.38 -4.54
N SER A 586 -15.44 48.07 -5.81
CA SER A 586 -16.43 47.56 -6.77
C SER A 586 -16.22 46.11 -7.18
N GLY A 587 -15.51 45.32 -6.37
CA GLY A 587 -15.28 43.90 -6.61
C GLY A 587 -16.35 43.03 -5.96
N LEU A 588 -15.90 41.99 -5.25
CA LEU A 588 -16.69 41.20 -4.32
C LEU A 588 -16.77 41.92 -2.96
N ILE A 589 -17.94 41.94 -2.34
CA ILE A 589 -18.14 42.34 -0.94
C ILE A 589 -19.01 41.28 -0.26
N VAL A 590 -18.54 40.74 0.87
CA VAL A 590 -19.32 39.87 1.76
C VAL A 590 -19.59 40.64 3.04
N GLN A 591 -20.86 40.91 3.31
CA GLN A 591 -21.34 41.63 4.50
C GLN A 591 -21.85 40.63 5.53
N PHE A 592 -21.43 40.81 6.79
CA PHE A 592 -21.89 40.10 7.98
C PHE A 592 -22.61 41.12 8.85
N ASP A 593 -23.87 41.38 8.52
CA ASP A 593 -24.71 42.39 9.14
C ASP A 593 -25.36 41.80 10.40
N THR A 594 -25.33 42.55 11.51
CA THR A 594 -25.91 42.11 12.81
C THR A 594 -27.22 42.82 13.16
N TYR A 595 -27.74 43.68 12.28
CA TYR A 595 -28.91 44.51 12.52
C TYR A 595 -30.01 44.30 11.46
N ASP A 596 -31.26 44.11 11.91
CA ASP A 596 -32.38 43.86 10.99
C ASP A 596 -32.93 45.14 10.34
N ASN A 597 -32.28 45.65 9.30
CA ASN A 597 -32.80 46.79 8.54
C ASN A 597 -34.14 46.51 7.82
N GLU A 598 -34.50 45.24 7.58
CA GLU A 598 -35.77 44.87 6.95
C GLU A 598 -36.95 44.94 7.93
N GLY A 599 -36.70 44.75 9.24
CA GLY A 599 -37.72 44.83 10.29
C GLY A 599 -38.70 43.65 10.29
N VAL A 600 -38.18 42.43 10.11
CA VAL A 600 -38.91 41.16 10.21
C VAL A 600 -38.92 40.58 11.63
N GLY A 601 -38.09 41.10 12.55
CA GLY A 601 -38.24 40.91 14.00
C GLY A 601 -37.66 39.60 14.58
N THR A 602 -36.97 38.80 13.77
CA THR A 602 -36.39 37.50 14.17
C THR A 602 -34.87 37.50 14.05
N GLY A 603 -34.19 38.23 14.94
CA GLY A 603 -32.74 38.37 14.89
C GLY A 603 -32.25 39.30 13.77
N GLY A 604 -31.04 39.83 13.93
CA GLY A 604 -30.46 40.80 13.01
C GLY A 604 -29.45 40.21 12.02
N SER A 605 -29.14 38.92 12.12
CA SER A 605 -27.98 38.34 11.46
C SER A 605 -28.26 38.05 9.99
N ARG A 606 -27.60 38.77 9.09
CA ARG A 606 -27.71 38.59 7.65
C ARG A 606 -26.35 38.46 7.00
N VAL A 607 -26.30 37.62 5.95
CA VAL A 607 -25.17 37.62 5.02
C VAL A 607 -25.65 38.16 3.68
N ARG A 608 -24.97 39.20 3.20
CA ARG A 608 -25.14 39.72 1.84
C ARG A 608 -23.86 39.56 1.04
N ILE A 609 -24.01 39.24 -0.24
CA ILE A 609 -22.89 39.19 -1.17
C ILE A 609 -23.20 40.10 -2.34
N LEU A 610 -22.35 41.11 -2.51
CA LEU A 610 -22.38 42.01 -3.64
C LEU A 610 -21.22 41.67 -4.56
N TYR A 611 -21.46 41.74 -5.87
CA TYR A 611 -20.41 41.73 -6.87
C TYR A 611 -20.65 42.86 -7.88
N ASN A 612 -19.63 43.67 -8.17
CA ASN A 612 -19.78 44.87 -9.00
C ASN A 612 -20.92 45.79 -8.52
N ASN A 613 -20.94 46.07 -7.21
CA ASN A 613 -21.95 46.85 -6.49
C ASN A 613 -23.41 46.37 -6.63
N THR A 614 -23.61 45.14 -7.12
CA THR A 614 -24.93 44.51 -7.27
C THR A 614 -25.06 43.37 -6.27
N SER A 615 -26.10 43.38 -5.42
CA SER A 615 -26.35 42.23 -4.55
C SER A 615 -26.80 41.04 -5.39
N ILE A 616 -26.15 39.91 -5.18
CA ILE A 616 -26.38 38.62 -5.86
C ILE A 616 -26.79 37.53 -4.86
N PHE A 617 -26.63 37.80 -3.55
CA PHE A 617 -27.10 36.97 -2.46
C PHE A 617 -27.48 37.82 -1.25
N ASN A 618 -28.59 37.51 -0.60
CA ASN A 618 -29.04 38.14 0.65
C ASN A 618 -29.91 37.14 1.42
N THR A 619 -29.40 36.58 2.51
CA THR A 619 -30.15 35.65 3.38
C THR A 619 -30.08 36.09 4.84
N ALA A 620 -31.16 35.83 5.58
CA ALA A 620 -31.12 35.79 7.04
C ALA A 620 -30.50 34.47 7.50
N ILE A 621 -29.75 34.48 8.61
CA ILE A 621 -28.99 33.31 9.09
C ILE A 621 -29.23 32.94 10.56
N ASP A 622 -30.01 33.74 11.30
CA ASP A 622 -30.21 33.63 12.76
C ASP A 622 -30.59 32.22 13.26
N THR A 623 -31.19 31.40 12.40
CA THR A 623 -31.26 29.94 12.58
C THR A 623 -30.54 29.25 11.42
N PRO A 624 -29.52 28.38 11.67
CA PRO A 624 -29.16 27.78 12.95
C PRO A 624 -28.05 28.51 13.75
N PHE A 625 -27.67 29.75 13.42
CA PHE A 625 -26.61 30.46 14.18
C PHE A 625 -26.74 31.99 14.16
N ASN A 626 -26.33 32.65 15.25
CA ASN A 626 -26.30 34.10 15.38
C ASN A 626 -24.86 34.62 15.14
N LEU A 627 -24.70 35.74 14.42
CA LEU A 627 -23.39 36.38 14.20
C LEU A 627 -22.81 37.02 15.48
N ARG A 628 -23.66 37.46 16.41
CA ARG A 628 -23.22 38.00 17.70
C ARG A 628 -22.76 36.84 18.58
N THR A 629 -21.47 36.84 18.91
CA THR A 629 -20.78 35.72 19.56
C THR A 629 -19.65 36.24 20.45
N ASP A 630 -19.69 35.88 21.73
CA ASP A 630 -18.61 36.18 22.68
C ASP A 630 -17.36 35.32 22.47
N PRO A 631 -17.41 33.99 22.22
CA PRO A 631 -16.24 33.29 21.72
C PRO A 631 -16.02 33.55 20.22
N TYR A 632 -14.76 33.48 19.78
CA TYR A 632 -14.42 33.47 18.36
C TYR A 632 -15.07 32.30 17.60
N ARG A 633 -15.40 32.54 16.33
CA ARG A 633 -16.00 31.55 15.40
C ARG A 633 -15.26 31.56 14.08
N ASP A 634 -15.02 30.38 13.52
CA ASP A 634 -14.38 30.24 12.21
C ASP A 634 -15.33 30.66 11.06
N VAL A 635 -14.78 31.36 10.07
CA VAL A 635 -15.40 31.65 8.77
C VAL A 635 -14.51 31.09 7.67
N LYS A 636 -15.12 30.53 6.63
CA LYS A 636 -14.44 30.04 5.43
C LYS A 636 -15.17 30.50 4.18
N LEU A 637 -14.65 31.53 3.53
CA LEU A 637 -15.03 31.99 2.20
C LEU A 637 -14.12 31.36 1.15
N TYR A 638 -14.66 30.91 0.03
CA TYR A 638 -13.94 30.31 -1.10
C TYR A 638 -14.54 30.76 -2.41
N VAL A 639 -13.74 31.17 -3.39
CA VAL A 639 -14.14 31.34 -4.78
C VAL A 639 -13.34 30.37 -5.63
N ASP A 640 -14.00 29.61 -6.51
CA ASP A 640 -13.35 28.61 -7.37
C ASP A 640 -12.80 29.18 -8.69
N SER A 641 -12.17 28.34 -9.52
CA SER A 641 -11.60 28.77 -10.81
C SER A 641 -12.65 29.22 -11.84
N ASN A 642 -13.92 28.86 -11.62
CA ASN A 642 -15.05 29.21 -12.47
C ASN A 642 -15.77 30.48 -11.96
N GLY A 643 -15.30 31.07 -10.86
CA GLY A 643 -15.92 32.23 -10.22
C GLY A 643 -17.13 31.88 -9.37
N LEU A 644 -17.23 30.64 -8.87
CA LEU A 644 -18.31 30.20 -7.99
C LEU A 644 -17.88 30.37 -6.51
N LEU A 645 -18.65 31.17 -5.76
CA LEU A 645 -18.40 31.50 -4.36
C LEU A 645 -19.11 30.53 -3.40
N SER A 646 -18.41 30.11 -2.36
CA SER A 646 -18.94 29.36 -1.23
C SER A 646 -18.50 29.98 0.09
N LEU A 647 -19.38 29.99 1.09
CA LEU A 647 -19.17 30.55 2.42
C LEU A 647 -19.72 29.59 3.47
N ALA A 648 -18.90 29.24 4.45
CA ALA A 648 -19.32 28.54 5.66
C ALA A 648 -18.94 29.35 6.91
N ILE A 649 -19.78 29.28 7.95
CA ILE A 649 -19.59 29.96 9.24
C ILE A 649 -19.83 28.94 10.36
N GLN A 650 -18.98 28.95 11.37
CA GLN A 650 -19.09 28.06 12.53
C GLN A 650 -20.24 28.48 13.45
N ASN A 651 -21.11 27.53 13.79
CA ASN A 651 -22.20 27.73 14.75
C ASN A 651 -21.73 27.66 16.21
N GLN A 652 -22.66 27.85 17.14
CA GLN A 652 -22.39 27.82 18.58
C GLN A 652 -21.81 26.48 19.09
N ALA A 653 -22.09 25.38 18.40
CA ALA A 653 -21.61 24.03 18.71
C ALA A 653 -20.27 23.67 18.02
N GLY A 654 -19.59 24.63 17.38
CA GLY A 654 -18.32 24.40 16.69
C GLY A 654 -18.45 23.75 15.30
N THR A 655 -19.67 23.58 14.78
CA THR A 655 -19.92 22.97 13.46
C THR A 655 -19.97 24.03 12.37
N ASN A 656 -19.22 23.84 11.28
CA ASN A 656 -19.28 24.73 10.10
C ASN A 656 -20.60 24.53 9.35
N ILE A 657 -21.41 25.59 9.30
CA ILE A 657 -22.67 25.65 8.56
C ILE A 657 -22.40 26.35 7.22
N THR A 658 -22.72 25.69 6.12
CA THR A 658 -22.64 26.29 4.78
C THR A 658 -23.78 27.31 4.61
N VAL A 659 -23.41 28.57 4.46
CA VAL A 659 -24.33 29.70 4.22
C VAL A 659 -24.58 29.87 2.73
N VAL A 660 -23.54 29.68 1.93
CA VAL A 660 -23.54 29.77 0.46
C VAL A 660 -22.66 28.65 -0.08
N SER A 661 -23.03 28.04 -1.18
CA SER A 661 -22.05 27.41 -2.06
C SER A 661 -22.42 27.52 -3.53
N LYS A 662 -21.37 27.49 -4.34
CA LYS A 662 -21.40 27.64 -5.79
C LYS A 662 -22.19 28.85 -6.34
N LEU A 663 -22.24 29.96 -5.59
CA LEU A 663 -22.85 31.21 -6.07
C LEU A 663 -22.00 31.82 -7.19
N LEU A 664 -22.52 31.87 -8.42
CA LEU A 664 -21.81 32.46 -9.54
C LEU A 664 -21.57 33.96 -9.35
N LEU A 665 -20.31 34.38 -9.43
CA LEU A 665 -19.88 35.78 -9.53
C LEU A 665 -19.83 36.16 -11.03
N PRO A 666 -20.76 37.00 -11.55
CA PRO A 666 -20.87 37.23 -12.99
C PRO A 666 -19.62 37.87 -13.59
N ASN A 667 -19.11 37.32 -14.70
CA ASN A 667 -17.86 37.77 -15.37
C ASN A 667 -16.61 37.78 -14.47
N TYR A 668 -16.64 37.10 -13.31
CA TYR A 668 -15.52 37.12 -12.38
C TYR A 668 -14.26 36.55 -13.03
N THR A 669 -14.32 35.40 -13.69
CA THR A 669 -13.15 34.74 -14.30
C THR A 669 -12.44 35.58 -15.36
N THR A 670 -13.16 36.45 -16.08
CA THR A 670 -12.65 37.29 -17.17
C THR A 670 -12.24 38.71 -16.72
N THR A 671 -12.66 39.15 -15.53
CA THR A 671 -12.34 40.48 -14.99
C THR A 671 -10.85 40.57 -14.61
N ASN A 672 -10.17 41.66 -15.00
CA ASN A 672 -8.79 41.93 -14.56
C ASN A 672 -8.78 42.39 -13.09
N LYS A 673 -7.94 41.73 -12.28
CA LYS A 673 -7.84 41.91 -10.82
C LYS A 673 -6.42 42.22 -10.33
N SER A 674 -5.49 42.53 -11.23
CA SER A 674 -4.07 42.77 -10.89
C SER A 674 -3.82 43.98 -9.96
N THR A 675 -4.85 44.77 -9.66
CA THR A 675 -4.83 45.88 -8.70
C THR A 675 -5.74 45.66 -7.50
N TRP A 676 -6.51 44.57 -7.46
CA TRP A 676 -7.50 44.35 -6.40
C TRP A 676 -6.83 43.99 -5.08
N LYS A 677 -7.38 44.50 -3.97
CA LYS A 677 -6.91 44.25 -2.60
C LYS A 677 -8.00 43.60 -1.76
N PHE A 678 -7.59 43.01 -0.64
CA PHE A 678 -8.50 42.54 0.39
C PHE A 678 -8.61 43.59 1.49
N LYS A 679 -9.84 43.82 1.97
CA LYS A 679 -10.11 44.72 3.08
C LYS A 679 -11.16 44.13 4.00
N PHE A 680 -10.88 44.14 5.29
CA PHE A 680 -11.89 43.90 6.34
C PHE A 680 -12.34 45.24 6.90
N SER A 681 -13.63 45.39 7.15
CA SER A 681 -14.20 46.65 7.63
C SER A 681 -15.34 46.39 8.62
N ALA A 682 -15.57 47.32 9.55
CA ALA A 682 -16.71 47.26 10.48
C ALA A 682 -17.17 48.67 10.86
N ARG A 683 -18.42 48.81 11.30
CA ARG A 683 -18.90 50.05 11.90
C ARG A 683 -19.79 49.81 13.12
N THR A 684 -19.94 50.86 13.93
CA THR A 684 -21.02 50.99 14.91
C THR A 684 -22.05 52.02 14.44
N GLY A 685 -23.29 51.91 14.93
CA GLY A 685 -24.41 52.76 14.55
C GLY A 685 -25.01 53.48 15.76
N GLY A 686 -26.35 53.52 15.83
CA GLY A 686 -27.07 53.98 17.02
C GLY A 686 -26.95 53.00 18.19
N THR A 687 -26.99 51.70 17.88
CA THR A 687 -26.47 50.60 18.70
C THR A 687 -25.07 50.20 18.22
N LYS A 688 -24.37 49.37 18.99
CA LYS A 688 -22.92 49.18 18.83
C LYS A 688 -22.46 47.84 19.39
N ASP A 689 -21.55 47.18 18.70
CA ASP A 689 -20.80 46.00 19.13
C ASP A 689 -19.29 46.21 18.88
N ARG A 690 -18.44 45.56 19.70
CA ARG A 690 -17.01 45.43 19.39
C ARG A 690 -16.84 44.38 18.30
N HIS A 691 -16.19 44.74 17.20
CA HIS A 691 -15.90 43.82 16.09
C HIS A 691 -14.40 43.50 16.08
N SER A 692 -14.07 42.21 16.17
CA SER A 692 -12.67 41.75 16.26
C SER A 692 -12.42 40.50 15.42
N LEU A 693 -11.19 40.37 14.92
CA LEU A 693 -10.71 39.29 14.04
C LEU A 693 -9.42 38.67 14.58
N ASP A 694 -9.26 37.37 14.30
CA ASP A 694 -8.08 36.52 14.57
C ASP A 694 -7.87 35.55 13.41
N ASP A 695 -6.73 34.85 13.38
CA ASP A 695 -6.43 33.75 12.43
C ASP A 695 -6.77 34.09 10.95
N VAL A 696 -6.52 35.33 10.51
CA VAL A 696 -6.85 35.79 9.16
C VAL A 696 -5.86 35.19 8.16
N VAL A 697 -6.30 34.19 7.40
CA VAL A 697 -5.54 33.50 6.35
C VAL A 697 -6.29 33.61 5.02
N ILE A 698 -5.72 34.36 4.08
CA ILE A 698 -6.18 34.46 2.70
C ILE A 698 -5.20 33.68 1.82
N THR A 699 -5.71 32.82 0.95
CA THR A 699 -4.92 31.96 0.07
C THR A 699 -5.39 32.07 -1.38
N TYR A 700 -4.49 32.01 -2.35
CA TYR A 700 -4.86 31.92 -3.77
C TYR A 700 -4.35 30.64 -4.40
N LEU A 701 -5.02 30.17 -5.45
CA LEU A 701 -4.53 29.11 -6.32
C LEU A 701 -4.19 29.68 -7.71
N ASP A 702 -3.14 29.14 -8.31
CA ASP A 702 -2.62 29.61 -9.58
C ASP A 702 -3.60 29.33 -10.75
N SER A 703 -3.55 30.23 -11.72
CA SER A 703 -4.25 30.29 -12.99
C SER A 703 -4.04 29.08 -13.92
N ALA A 704 -4.64 27.91 -13.62
CA ALA A 704 -4.93 26.86 -14.62
C ALA A 704 -5.93 25.77 -14.16
N ASN A 705 -7.23 26.06 -14.08
CA ASN A 705 -8.43 25.19 -14.10
C ASN A 705 -8.46 23.76 -13.47
N SER A 706 -9.66 23.47 -12.92
CA SER A 706 -10.29 22.16 -12.57
C SER A 706 -10.13 21.62 -11.14
N ASN A 707 -11.22 21.04 -10.61
CA ASN A 707 -11.32 20.38 -9.31
C ASN A 707 -10.48 19.09 -9.17
N SER A 708 -9.73 18.76 -10.21
CA SER A 708 -8.65 17.80 -10.17
C SER A 708 -7.47 18.27 -9.32
N LYS A 709 -7.45 19.54 -8.85
CA LYS A 709 -6.26 20.27 -8.38
C LYS A 709 -6.21 20.56 -6.87
N PHE A 710 -5.45 19.75 -6.13
CA PHE A 710 -5.18 19.91 -4.69
C PHE A 710 -3.79 20.52 -4.51
N THR A 711 -3.76 21.77 -4.03
CA THR A 711 -2.50 22.36 -3.58
C THR A 711 -2.21 21.94 -2.16
N THR A 712 -1.00 21.43 -1.98
CA THR A 712 -0.47 20.96 -0.72
C THR A 712 0.96 21.44 -0.59
N SER A 713 1.35 21.67 0.65
CA SER A 713 2.74 21.78 1.04
C SER A 713 3.11 20.57 1.89
N GLN A 714 4.22 19.94 1.53
CA GLN A 714 4.61 18.61 2.02
C GLN A 714 5.89 18.73 2.86
N THR A 715 6.01 18.00 3.98
CA THR A 715 7.16 18.14 4.92
C THR A 715 8.04 16.89 5.10
N VAL A 716 7.55 15.71 4.71
CA VAL A 716 8.33 14.48 4.44
C VAL A 716 7.91 13.85 3.08
N LYS A 717 8.68 12.89 2.53
CA LYS A 717 8.30 12.17 1.30
C LYS A 717 6.96 11.45 1.45
N THR A 718 6.12 11.55 0.42
CA THR A 718 4.70 11.15 0.49
C THR A 718 4.20 10.73 -0.88
N TYR A 719 3.50 9.60 -0.93
CA TYR A 719 2.69 9.21 -2.07
C TYR A 719 1.31 9.83 -1.93
N TYR A 720 0.78 10.34 -3.03
CA TYR A 720 -0.52 10.96 -3.12
C TYR A 720 -1.40 10.25 -4.14
N ARG A 721 -2.67 10.10 -3.80
CA ARG A 721 -3.74 9.73 -4.73
C ARG A 721 -5.00 10.49 -4.38
N ALA A 722 -5.97 10.50 -5.29
CA ALA A 722 -7.34 10.84 -4.95
C ALA A 722 -8.19 9.57 -4.93
N THR A 723 -9.04 9.47 -3.91
CA THR A 723 -10.21 8.60 -3.91
C THR A 723 -11.36 9.43 -4.49
N ILE A 724 -11.73 9.14 -5.74
CA ILE A 724 -12.80 9.82 -6.47
C ILE A 724 -14.10 9.06 -6.23
N THR A 725 -15.09 9.73 -5.65
CA THR A 725 -16.41 9.18 -5.34
C THR A 725 -17.48 9.87 -6.17
N CYS A 726 -18.23 9.10 -6.95
CA CYS A 726 -19.24 9.59 -7.89
C CYS A 726 -20.47 8.67 -7.78
N GLY A 727 -21.60 9.18 -7.27
CA GLY A 727 -22.83 8.39 -7.12
C GLY A 727 -22.71 7.13 -6.25
N GLY A 728 -21.73 7.08 -5.33
CA GLY A 728 -21.40 5.89 -4.53
C GLY A 728 -20.40 4.93 -5.19
N SER A 729 -20.08 5.11 -6.47
CA SER A 729 -18.93 4.45 -7.10
C SER A 729 -17.64 5.11 -6.63
N ILE A 730 -16.62 4.31 -6.33
CA ILE A 730 -15.31 4.77 -5.87
C ILE A 730 -14.24 4.25 -6.84
N VAL A 731 -13.40 5.13 -7.35
CA VAL A 731 -12.13 4.76 -7.98
C VAL A 731 -10.99 5.49 -7.27
N THR A 732 -9.90 4.77 -6.98
CA THR A 732 -8.64 5.38 -6.51
C THR A 732 -7.77 5.66 -7.72
N SER A 733 -7.21 6.87 -7.82
CA SER A 733 -6.22 7.16 -8.85
C SER A 733 -4.88 6.47 -8.58
N ASP A 734 -4.10 6.28 -9.65
CA ASP A 734 -2.74 5.75 -9.58
C ASP A 734 -1.89 6.65 -8.66
N PRO A 735 -1.19 6.10 -7.65
CA PRO A 735 -0.48 6.90 -6.68
C PRO A 735 0.75 7.56 -7.31
N ILE A 736 0.85 8.88 -7.21
CA ILE A 736 2.06 9.64 -7.59
C ILE A 736 2.90 9.89 -6.34
N MET A 737 4.19 9.57 -6.41
CA MET A 737 5.16 10.02 -5.43
C MET A 737 5.53 11.46 -5.78
N VAL A 738 5.21 12.41 -4.88
CA VAL A 738 5.82 13.74 -4.96
C VAL A 738 6.94 13.75 -3.94
N ASP A 739 8.14 13.96 -4.44
CA ASP A 739 9.29 14.16 -3.56
C ASP A 739 9.19 15.56 -2.96
N ILE A 740 9.81 15.76 -1.82
CA ILE A 740 10.10 17.13 -1.42
C ILE A 740 11.32 17.59 -2.20
N THR A 741 11.39 18.85 -2.65
CA THR A 741 12.57 19.52 -3.22
C THR A 741 13.33 20.41 -2.27
N SER A 742 12.81 20.90 -1.15
CA SER A 742 13.62 21.69 -0.21
C SER A 742 13.76 21.03 1.15
N ALA A 743 14.51 21.72 1.99
CA ALA A 743 15.21 21.17 3.08
C ALA A 743 14.41 21.40 4.37
N THR A 744 13.67 20.40 4.85
CA THR A 744 13.28 20.38 6.26
C THR A 744 14.53 20.01 7.02
N ILE A 745 15.17 21.01 7.64
CA ILE A 745 16.45 20.84 8.30
C ILE A 745 16.30 21.01 9.81
N THR A 746 16.63 19.97 10.56
CA THR A 746 16.79 20.06 12.01
C THR A 746 17.93 21.02 12.33
N ALA A 747 17.75 21.92 13.31
CA ALA A 747 18.78 22.89 13.73
C ALA A 747 20.18 22.27 13.74
N MET A 748 21.07 22.79 12.89
CA MET A 748 22.38 22.19 12.66
C MET A 748 23.43 22.91 13.48
N THR A 749 24.09 22.17 14.36
CA THR A 749 25.41 22.59 14.82
C THR A 749 26.40 22.32 13.70
N ALA A 750 27.01 23.38 13.18
CA ALA A 750 28.20 23.24 12.36
C ALA A 750 29.40 23.68 13.18
N SER A 751 30.44 22.87 13.20
CA SER A 751 31.74 23.35 13.63
C SER A 751 32.39 24.10 12.46
N ALA A 752 32.44 25.42 12.58
CA ALA A 752 33.32 26.23 11.74
C ALA A 752 34.66 26.44 12.43
N CYS A 753 35.59 26.94 11.65
CA CYS A 753 36.93 27.30 12.05
C CYS A 753 37.07 28.78 11.78
N SER A 754 37.60 29.54 12.73
CA SER A 754 37.80 30.97 12.58
C SER A 754 38.46 31.32 11.23
N GLY A 755 37.88 32.23 10.44
CA GLY A 755 38.42 32.64 9.13
C GLY A 755 38.37 31.59 8.01
N VAL A 756 37.92 30.35 8.26
CA VAL A 756 37.59 29.38 7.22
C VAL A 756 36.13 29.57 6.82
N ALA A 757 35.87 29.50 5.52
CA ALA A 757 34.52 29.38 5.01
C ALA A 757 33.95 28.04 5.48
N PHE A 758 33.13 28.05 6.53
CA PHE A 758 32.39 26.85 6.89
C PHE A 758 31.42 26.54 5.76
N THR A 759 31.18 25.27 5.48
CA THR A 759 30.25 24.86 4.43
C THR A 759 29.30 23.85 5.05
N VAL A 760 28.12 24.32 5.46
CA VAL A 760 27.06 23.40 5.87
C VAL A 760 26.29 23.05 4.61
N THR A 761 26.41 21.80 4.18
CA THR A 761 25.54 21.24 3.15
C THR A 761 24.63 20.22 3.82
N PRO A 762 23.44 20.63 4.29
CA PRO A 762 22.41 19.73 4.82
C PRO A 762 22.16 18.53 3.88
N ALA A 763 22.15 17.32 4.42
CA ALA A 763 22.14 16.07 3.65
C ALA A 763 20.83 15.27 3.81
N ASN A 764 20.28 14.80 2.68
CA ASN A 764 18.98 14.12 2.63
C ASN A 764 18.89 12.89 3.54
N GLY A 765 17.76 12.72 4.21
CA GLY A 765 17.49 11.62 5.15
C GLY A 765 18.31 11.68 6.45
N THR A 766 19.31 12.55 6.55
CA THR A 766 20.24 12.61 7.69
C THR A 766 20.02 13.86 8.54
N ASN A 767 19.98 15.05 7.93
CA ASN A 767 19.69 16.30 8.64
C ASN A 767 18.21 16.71 8.57
N GLY A 768 17.35 15.73 8.27
CA GLY A 768 15.96 15.91 7.83
C GLY A 768 15.80 15.55 6.34
N THR A 769 14.81 16.10 5.64
CA THR A 769 14.59 15.80 4.21
C THR A 769 15.25 16.90 3.39
N ILE A 770 16.36 16.61 2.67
CA ILE A 770 17.13 17.56 1.83
C ILE A 770 17.43 16.99 0.42
N PRO A 771 16.40 16.89 -0.43
CA PRO A 771 16.48 16.88 -1.90
C PRO A 771 17.62 17.61 -2.65
N SER A 772 17.80 17.14 -3.90
CA SER A 772 18.80 17.61 -4.85
C SER A 772 18.52 19.04 -5.36
N GLY A 773 19.58 19.85 -5.46
CA GLY A 773 19.52 21.22 -5.97
C GLY A 773 19.28 22.31 -4.91
N THR A 774 19.30 21.97 -3.61
CA THR A 774 19.04 22.92 -2.51
C THR A 774 20.10 24.02 -2.44
N THR A 775 19.65 25.27 -2.24
CA THR A 775 20.45 26.49 -2.01
C THR A 775 20.03 27.23 -0.73
N TYR A 776 20.71 28.31 -0.29
CA TYR A 776 20.51 28.90 1.05
C TYR A 776 20.81 30.41 1.15
N SER A 777 20.07 31.17 1.97
CA SER A 777 20.31 32.60 2.28
C SER A 777 20.18 32.90 3.78
N TRP A 778 20.75 34.01 4.26
CA TRP A 778 20.77 34.38 5.70
C TRP A 778 21.15 35.86 5.94
N PRO A 779 20.64 36.51 7.01
CA PRO A 779 21.18 37.78 7.51
C PRO A 779 22.52 37.58 8.25
N ALA A 780 23.17 38.66 8.68
CA ALA A 780 24.34 38.58 9.55
C ALA A 780 23.97 37.87 10.89
N PRO A 781 24.85 37.01 11.44
CA PRO A 781 24.51 36.16 12.59
C PRO A 781 24.51 36.93 13.91
N VAL A 782 23.80 36.39 14.90
CA VAL A 782 23.93 36.82 16.31
C VAL A 782 25.15 36.13 16.91
N VAL A 783 26.05 36.91 17.51
CA VAL A 783 27.41 36.46 17.87
C VAL A 783 27.71 36.60 19.36
N THR A 784 28.46 35.65 19.93
CA THR A 784 28.96 35.70 21.32
C THR A 784 30.43 36.10 21.39
N GLY A 785 30.85 36.71 22.51
CA GLY A 785 32.27 36.94 22.84
C GLY A 785 33.03 37.97 21.98
N GLY A 786 32.39 38.69 21.07
CA GLY A 786 33.03 39.71 20.23
C GLY A 786 33.71 39.18 18.95
N ILE A 787 33.30 37.99 18.47
CA ILE A 787 33.72 37.47 17.17
C ILE A 787 33.23 38.37 16.01
N THR A 788 33.97 38.43 14.91
CA THR A 788 33.76 39.40 13.82
C THR A 788 33.65 38.74 12.45
N GLY A 789 33.07 39.42 11.46
CA GLY A 789 32.73 38.84 10.16
C GLY A 789 31.31 38.27 10.15
N GLY A 790 31.06 37.24 9.33
CA GLY A 790 29.70 36.70 9.14
C GLY A 790 28.80 37.63 8.32
N ALA A 791 29.12 37.81 7.05
CA ALA A 791 28.27 38.58 6.14
C ALA A 791 26.88 37.93 5.96
N ALA A 792 25.86 38.76 5.79
CA ALA A 792 24.59 38.34 5.22
C ALA A 792 24.80 37.84 3.78
N SER A 793 24.05 36.81 3.39
CA SER A 793 23.95 36.35 2.00
C SER A 793 22.51 36.49 1.51
N THR A 794 22.34 37.21 0.41
CA THR A 794 21.06 37.38 -0.29
C THR A 794 20.96 36.52 -1.57
N GLY A 795 21.94 35.65 -1.82
CA GLY A 795 22.03 34.82 -3.04
C GLY A 795 21.49 33.39 -2.89
N THR A 796 21.84 32.52 -3.85
CA THR A 796 21.42 31.10 -3.95
C THR A 796 22.60 30.10 -3.99
N PRO A 797 23.57 30.12 -3.04
CA PRO A 797 24.62 29.10 -2.94
C PRO A 797 24.05 27.74 -2.50
N ALA A 798 24.58 26.63 -3.04
CA ALA A 798 24.15 25.25 -2.76
C ALA A 798 24.49 24.72 -1.34
N SER A 799 24.96 25.60 -0.46
CA SER A 799 25.39 25.31 0.91
C SER A 799 25.43 26.61 1.72
N ILE A 800 25.32 26.52 3.05
CA ILE A 800 25.49 27.67 3.94
C ILE A 800 26.98 27.91 4.07
N THR A 801 27.45 29.03 3.53
CA THR A 801 28.87 29.40 3.53
C THR A 801 29.12 30.77 4.13
N GLY A 802 29.61 30.80 5.36
CA GLY A 802 30.08 32.02 6.00
C GLY A 802 31.55 31.94 6.38
N THR A 803 32.23 33.07 6.33
CA THR A 803 33.55 33.23 6.95
C THR A 803 33.39 34.12 8.17
N ILE A 804 33.65 33.58 9.36
CA ILE A 804 33.59 34.30 10.64
C ILE A 804 34.93 34.15 11.34
N SER A 805 35.49 35.26 11.80
CA SER A 805 36.68 35.29 12.63
C SER A 805 36.30 35.23 14.11
N ASN A 806 36.41 34.04 14.72
CA ASN A 806 36.51 33.93 16.17
C ASN A 806 37.96 34.20 16.60
N THR A 807 38.16 35.35 17.25
CA THR A 807 39.45 35.80 17.80
C THR A 807 39.59 35.52 19.30
N THR A 808 38.55 35.00 19.95
CA THR A 808 38.59 34.65 21.37
C THR A 808 39.29 33.30 21.56
N GLY A 809 39.93 33.06 22.70
CA GLY A 809 40.68 31.80 22.96
C GLY A 809 39.81 30.56 23.19
N THR A 810 38.49 30.63 23.00
CA THR A 810 37.53 29.54 23.26
C THR A 810 36.55 29.41 22.10
N ALA A 811 35.88 28.26 21.97
CA ALA A 811 34.81 28.11 21.00
C ALA A 811 33.66 29.09 21.32
N GLN A 812 33.25 29.87 20.32
CA GLN A 812 32.15 30.83 20.42
C GLN A 812 31.09 30.47 19.38
N THR A 813 29.87 30.94 19.59
CA THR A 813 28.75 30.65 18.69
C THR A 813 28.37 31.87 17.88
N ALA A 814 28.37 31.71 16.57
CA ALA A 814 27.64 32.56 15.65
C ALA A 814 26.35 31.82 15.26
N THR A 815 25.21 32.33 15.70
CA THR A 815 23.92 31.74 15.36
C THR A 815 23.38 32.43 14.12
N TYR A 816 23.43 31.74 12.99
CA TYR A 816 22.74 32.16 11.79
C TYR A 816 21.32 31.64 11.81
N THR A 817 20.37 32.54 11.53
CA THR A 817 19.02 32.15 11.12
C THR A 817 19.05 31.93 9.60
N VAL A 818 19.25 30.68 9.18
CA VAL A 818 19.47 30.31 7.77
C VAL A 818 18.18 29.87 7.12
N THR A 819 17.87 30.45 5.98
CA THR A 819 16.70 30.09 5.17
C THR A 819 17.12 29.26 3.94
N PRO A 820 16.79 27.96 3.84
CA PRO A 820 17.04 27.14 2.66
C PRO A 820 16.11 27.53 1.51
N THR A 821 16.49 27.26 0.25
CA THR A 821 15.75 27.55 -0.99
C THR A 821 16.11 26.53 -2.07
N THR A 822 15.19 25.69 -2.56
CA THR A 822 15.53 24.68 -3.60
C THR A 822 14.62 24.78 -4.81
N ALA A 823 15.17 24.61 -6.01
CA ALA A 823 14.36 24.72 -7.24
C ALA A 823 13.49 26.00 -7.27
N GLY A 824 13.94 27.06 -6.58
CA GLY A 824 13.25 28.34 -6.40
C GLY A 824 12.48 28.54 -5.08
N CYS A 825 12.22 27.52 -4.24
CA CYS A 825 11.31 27.66 -3.10
C CYS A 825 11.94 27.52 -1.69
N THR A 826 11.61 28.50 -0.86
CA THR A 826 12.25 28.82 0.43
C THR A 826 11.63 28.03 1.60
N GLY A 827 12.43 27.24 2.32
CA GLY A 827 11.99 26.47 3.49
C GLY A 827 12.13 27.21 4.83
N ILE A 828 11.73 26.57 5.93
CA ILE A 828 11.77 27.18 7.28
C ILE A 828 13.19 27.64 7.65
N PRO A 829 13.37 28.87 8.16
CA PRO A 829 14.64 29.30 8.72
C PRO A 829 15.01 28.41 9.91
N PHE A 830 16.12 27.69 9.80
CA PHE A 830 16.68 26.89 10.88
C PHE A 830 17.90 27.60 11.45
N THR A 831 18.16 27.41 12.75
CA THR A 831 19.42 27.88 13.31
C THR A 831 20.55 26.98 12.81
N VAL A 832 21.50 27.57 12.09
CA VAL A 832 22.86 27.04 12.09
C VAL A 832 23.57 27.73 13.24
N THR A 833 23.58 27.06 14.40
CA THR A 833 24.50 27.43 15.48
C THR A 833 25.87 27.00 15.03
N VAL A 834 26.56 27.91 14.36
CA VAL A 834 27.95 27.71 14.02
C VAL A 834 28.74 27.91 15.30
N THR A 835 29.12 26.79 15.92
CA THR A 835 30.24 26.81 16.86
C THR A 835 31.46 27.16 16.02
N VAL A 836 31.79 28.45 15.96
CA VAL A 836 33.04 28.92 15.38
C VAL A 836 34.08 28.54 16.41
N ASN A 837 34.58 27.32 16.25
CA ASN A 837 35.76 26.92 16.95
C ASN A 837 36.85 27.90 16.55
N THR A 838 37.68 28.22 17.52
CA THR A 838 39.01 28.70 17.18
C THR A 838 39.57 27.76 16.13
N LEU A 839 40.22 28.32 15.11
CA LEU A 839 41.21 27.52 14.40
C LEU A 839 42.08 26.91 15.49
N PRO A 840 42.50 25.64 15.40
CA PRO A 840 43.74 25.33 16.07
C PRO A 840 44.74 26.35 15.54
N THR A 841 45.35 27.14 16.40
CA THR A 841 46.70 27.59 16.07
C THR A 841 47.48 26.29 16.04
N PRO A 842 47.98 25.80 14.88
CA PRO A 842 48.78 24.61 14.93
C PRO A 842 49.97 24.96 15.79
N THR A 843 50.25 24.14 16.77
CA THR A 843 51.48 24.27 17.53
C THR A 843 52.14 22.91 17.58
N PHE A 844 53.45 22.90 17.57
CA PHE A 844 54.18 21.68 17.73
C PHE A 844 54.29 21.38 19.21
N THR A 845 53.26 20.73 19.76
CA THR A 845 53.16 20.36 21.18
C THR A 845 54.36 19.57 21.67
N ALA A 846 55.01 18.81 20.78
CA ALA A 846 56.41 18.46 20.91
C ALA A 846 57.06 18.41 19.52
N GLN A 847 57.46 19.57 18.98
CA GLN A 847 58.53 19.59 17.97
C GLN A 847 59.82 19.06 18.59
N PRO A 848 60.72 18.44 17.79
CA PRO A 848 62.12 18.37 18.18
C PRO A 848 62.63 19.77 18.53
N GLY A 849 63.62 19.84 19.41
CA GLY A 849 64.27 21.11 19.75
C GLY A 849 64.92 21.79 18.53
N ALA A 850 65.53 22.95 18.76
CA ALA A 850 66.14 23.77 17.71
C ALA A 850 67.23 23.06 16.86
N ALA A 851 67.73 21.90 17.29
CA ALA A 851 68.62 21.05 16.52
C ALA A 851 68.28 19.56 16.67
N ALA A 852 68.52 18.80 15.60
CA ALA A 852 68.39 17.35 15.58
C ALA A 852 69.41 16.74 14.60
N CYS A 853 69.32 15.43 14.33
CA CYS A 853 70.33 14.70 13.58
C CYS A 853 69.83 14.18 12.22
N ALA A 854 70.70 14.23 11.21
CA ALA A 854 70.45 13.69 9.89
C ALA A 854 70.19 12.18 9.97
N ASN A 855 69.27 11.69 9.16
CA ASN A 855 68.76 10.32 9.16
C ASN A 855 68.22 9.83 10.51
N THR A 856 67.92 10.73 11.46
CA THR A 856 67.19 10.38 12.70
C THR A 856 65.76 10.85 12.64
N ASP A 857 64.92 10.06 13.30
CA ASP A 857 63.48 10.18 13.42
C ASP A 857 63.08 11.40 14.26
N VAL A 858 63.17 12.59 13.66
CA VAL A 858 62.61 13.79 14.28
C VAL A 858 61.09 13.70 14.27
N THR A 859 60.56 13.34 15.44
CA THR A 859 59.12 13.30 15.66
C THR A 859 58.65 14.70 16.00
N TYR A 860 58.14 15.38 15.00
CA TYR A 860 57.29 16.53 15.23
C TYR A 860 55.96 15.95 15.69
N THR A 861 55.62 16.17 16.96
CA THR A 861 54.29 15.92 17.49
C THR A 861 53.55 17.23 17.56
N THR A 862 52.31 17.19 17.12
CA THR A 862 51.33 18.24 17.31
C THR A 862 50.12 17.65 18.05
N GLN A 863 49.15 18.49 18.38
CA GLN A 863 48.05 18.19 19.29
C GLN A 863 47.44 16.81 18.97
N THR A 864 47.45 15.92 19.97
CA THR A 864 46.82 14.59 19.89
C THR A 864 45.29 14.72 19.84
N GLY A 865 44.61 13.84 19.09
CA GLY A 865 43.14 13.80 19.00
C GLY A 865 42.54 14.66 17.90
N MET A 866 43.36 15.41 17.17
CA MET A 866 43.02 16.07 15.92
C MET A 866 43.15 15.07 14.74
N SER A 867 42.98 15.50 13.49
CA SER A 867 43.02 14.66 12.28
C SER A 867 43.61 15.43 11.08
N ASN A 868 43.64 14.81 9.90
CA ASN A 868 44.12 15.42 8.64
C ASN A 868 45.40 16.27 8.81
N TYR A 869 46.42 15.66 9.44
CA TYR A 869 47.75 16.19 9.67
C TYR A 869 48.54 16.26 8.35
N VAL A 870 48.38 17.37 7.65
CA VAL A 870 49.12 17.69 6.44
C VAL A 870 50.48 18.25 6.85
N TRP A 871 51.45 17.34 6.89
CA TRP A 871 52.85 17.61 7.22
C TRP A 871 53.64 17.95 5.94
N GLY A 872 54.08 19.20 5.80
CA GLY A 872 54.89 19.66 4.66
C GLY A 872 56.38 19.69 4.99
N PHE A 873 57.23 19.14 4.12
CA PHE A 873 58.66 18.97 4.38
C PHE A 873 59.51 19.64 3.29
N PRO A 874 60.55 20.41 3.67
CA PRO A 874 61.40 21.09 2.72
C PRO A 874 62.39 20.12 2.04
N GLY A 875 62.18 19.90 0.75
CA GLY A 875 63.03 19.11 -0.14
C GLY A 875 62.23 18.09 -0.98
N VAL A 876 62.94 17.18 -1.64
CA VAL A 876 62.33 16.07 -2.38
C VAL A 876 62.28 14.81 -1.52
N LEU A 877 61.10 14.18 -1.43
CA LEU A 877 60.91 12.90 -0.76
C LEU A 877 61.81 11.82 -1.40
N GLY A 878 62.59 11.12 -0.56
CA GLY A 878 63.57 10.12 -0.99
C GLY A 878 64.98 10.66 -1.22
N THR A 879 65.15 11.99 -1.36
CA THR A 879 66.45 12.63 -1.60
C THR A 879 66.88 13.51 -0.42
N ASP A 880 66.00 14.41 0.03
CA ASP A 880 66.28 15.37 1.11
C ASP A 880 65.77 14.92 2.47
N TYR A 881 64.72 14.11 2.46
CA TYR A 881 64.14 13.49 3.63
C TYR A 881 63.35 12.24 3.25
N THR A 882 63.03 11.43 4.25
CA THR A 882 62.05 10.36 4.17
C THR A 882 61.02 10.54 5.28
N ILE A 883 59.77 10.19 4.97
CA ILE A 883 58.64 10.22 5.90
C ILE A 883 58.61 8.84 6.55
N THR A 884 59.27 8.70 7.70
CA THR A 884 59.54 7.39 8.31
C THR A 884 58.38 6.84 9.11
N SER A 885 57.60 7.70 9.75
CA SER A 885 56.39 7.30 10.46
C SER A 885 55.48 8.51 10.61
N GLY A 886 54.19 8.26 10.72
CA GLY A 886 53.20 9.32 10.60
C GLY A 886 53.44 10.12 9.32
N GLY A 887 53.19 11.43 9.32
CA GLY A 887 53.28 12.24 8.08
C GLY A 887 52.12 11.97 7.12
N SER A 888 51.53 10.78 7.22
CA SER A 888 50.14 10.52 6.92
C SER A 888 49.23 11.51 7.63
N ASN A 889 48.15 11.83 6.94
CA ASN A 889 47.04 12.65 7.40
C ASN A 889 46.40 12.17 8.72
N LEU A 890 46.48 10.89 9.08
CA LEU A 890 45.87 10.41 10.33
C LEU A 890 46.82 10.50 11.54
N SER A 891 48.10 10.84 11.33
CA SER A 891 49.11 10.80 12.38
C SER A 891 49.42 12.18 12.95
N ASN A 892 49.03 12.39 14.22
CA ASN A 892 49.33 13.60 14.99
C ASN A 892 50.80 13.79 15.33
N THR A 893 51.62 12.82 14.94
CA THR A 893 53.06 12.92 14.87
C THR A 893 53.47 12.70 13.41
N VAL A 894 54.49 13.41 12.93
CA VAL A 894 55.33 12.90 11.85
C VAL A 894 56.73 12.73 12.38
N THR A 895 57.23 11.56 12.10
CA THR A 895 58.60 11.17 12.30
C THR A 895 59.27 11.22 10.94
N LEU A 896 60.19 12.17 10.77
CA LEU A 896 60.95 12.33 9.53
C LEU A 896 62.39 11.94 9.75
N LYS A 897 63.01 11.36 8.72
CA LYS A 897 64.46 11.28 8.58
C LYS A 897 64.92 12.25 7.52
N TYR A 898 65.39 13.43 7.93
CA TYR A 898 66.04 14.37 7.03
C TYR A 898 67.39 13.82 6.58
N ILE A 899 67.53 13.56 5.29
CA ILE A 899 68.75 13.01 4.67
C ILE A 899 69.77 14.13 4.49
N THR A 900 69.35 15.32 4.05
CA THR A 900 70.24 16.46 3.82
C THR A 900 70.34 17.38 5.03
N ALA A 901 71.57 17.59 5.50
CA ALA A 901 71.89 18.32 6.73
C ALA A 901 71.85 19.84 6.53
N THR A 902 70.65 20.41 6.61
CA THR A 902 70.41 21.87 6.61
C THR A 902 69.39 22.23 7.69
N ASN A 903 69.04 23.51 7.83
CA ASN A 903 67.86 23.87 8.60
C ASN A 903 66.62 23.37 7.86
N LYS A 904 65.74 22.65 8.57
CA LYS A 904 64.51 22.10 8.03
C LYS A 904 63.35 22.55 8.92
N THR A 905 62.37 23.19 8.30
CA THR A 905 61.12 23.61 8.93
C THR A 905 60.02 22.67 8.45
N VAL A 906 59.55 21.80 9.31
CA VAL A 906 58.31 21.08 9.04
C VAL A 906 57.18 22.08 9.09
N THR A 907 56.29 22.10 8.12
CA THR A 907 55.00 22.75 8.29
C THR A 907 54.02 21.70 8.77
N ILE A 908 53.23 22.00 9.79
CA ILE A 908 52.08 21.18 10.13
C ILE A 908 50.82 22.00 10.09
N ASN A 909 49.88 21.52 9.31
CA ASN A 909 48.50 21.90 9.43
C ASN A 909 47.67 20.67 9.79
N TYR A 910 46.78 20.81 10.75
CA TYR A 910 45.95 19.72 11.21
C TYR A 910 44.57 20.24 11.57
N THR A 911 43.64 19.30 11.55
CA THR A 911 42.21 19.51 11.65
C THR A 911 41.76 19.15 13.06
N ASN A 912 41.45 20.12 13.92
CA ASN A 912 41.21 19.90 15.35
C ASN A 912 40.08 18.90 15.67
N THR A 913 39.88 18.53 16.94
CA THR A 913 38.81 17.61 17.41
C THR A 913 37.42 18.00 16.90
N ASN A 914 37.21 19.29 16.62
CA ASN A 914 35.95 19.84 16.15
C ASN A 914 35.94 19.99 14.62
N GLY A 915 36.85 19.34 13.89
CA GLY A 915 36.89 19.30 12.43
C GLY A 915 37.63 20.48 11.77
N CYS A 916 38.49 21.20 12.50
CA CYS A 916 39.02 22.47 12.00
C CYS A 916 40.49 22.54 11.64
N THR A 917 40.80 22.65 10.35
CA THR A 917 42.14 22.94 9.82
C THR A 917 42.50 24.41 10.05
N ALA A 918 43.73 24.72 10.43
CA ALA A 918 44.18 26.11 10.51
C ALA A 918 44.27 26.76 9.13
N THR A 919 44.15 28.09 9.07
CA THR A 919 44.37 28.87 7.84
C THR A 919 45.79 28.69 7.30
N SER A 920 46.76 28.71 8.20
CA SER A 920 48.18 28.58 7.89
C SER A 920 48.72 27.34 8.57
N ALA A 921 49.43 26.50 7.82
CA ALA A 921 50.30 25.48 8.42
C ALA A 921 51.30 26.22 9.31
N THR A 922 51.29 25.95 10.61
CA THR A 922 52.33 26.52 11.46
C THR A 922 53.63 25.86 11.01
N SER A 923 54.66 26.66 10.80
CA SER A 923 56.01 26.12 10.62
C SER A 923 56.57 25.77 11.99
N SER A 924 57.30 24.66 12.07
CA SER A 924 58.09 24.37 13.25
C SER A 924 59.06 25.51 13.46
N THR A 925 59.52 25.71 14.70
CA THR A 925 60.81 26.35 14.88
C THR A 925 61.83 25.60 14.02
N ALA A 926 62.66 26.32 13.26
CA ALA A 926 63.58 25.69 12.32
C ALA A 926 64.52 24.72 13.05
N THR A 927 64.44 23.44 12.69
CA THR A 927 65.27 22.41 13.30
C THR A 927 66.54 22.28 12.46
N THR A 928 67.67 22.62 13.09
CA THR A 928 69.01 22.50 12.49
C THR A 928 69.42 21.04 12.43
N ILE A 929 69.49 20.45 11.24
CA ILE A 929 69.86 19.05 11.06
C ILE A 929 71.39 18.91 11.01
N SER A 930 71.97 18.41 12.09
CA SER A 930 73.40 18.09 12.23
C SER A 930 73.74 16.77 11.52
N PRO A 931 74.93 16.62 10.90
CA PRO A 931 75.30 15.38 10.23
C PRO A 931 75.44 14.21 11.21
N SER A 932 75.01 13.01 10.76
CA SER A 932 75.02 11.79 11.55
C SER A 932 76.41 11.51 12.18
N THR A 933 76.43 11.14 13.46
CA THR A 933 77.67 10.76 14.16
C THR A 933 78.29 9.53 13.49
N VAL A 934 79.61 9.37 13.59
CA VAL A 934 80.31 8.13 13.20
C VAL A 934 81.18 7.68 14.37
N GLY A 935 81.03 6.44 14.86
CA GLY A 935 81.63 5.98 16.12
C GLY A 935 83.08 5.47 16.06
N GLY A 936 83.58 5.11 14.88
CA GLY A 936 84.92 4.50 14.70
C GLY A 936 84.99 3.01 15.06
N THR A 937 86.20 2.45 15.17
CA THR A 937 86.49 1.01 15.32
C THR A 937 87.56 0.73 16.36
N VAL A 938 87.38 -0.33 17.17
CA VAL A 938 88.31 -0.78 18.23
C VAL A 938 88.90 -2.18 17.97
N GLY A 939 90.18 -2.41 18.30
CA GLY A 939 90.86 -3.72 18.20
C GLY A 939 91.38 -4.28 19.54
N GLY A 940 91.53 -5.62 19.68
CA GLY A 940 92.15 -6.31 20.86
C GLY A 940 91.57 -7.66 21.36
N SER A 941 91.28 -8.63 20.49
CA SER A 941 90.49 -9.88 20.76
C SER A 941 91.26 -11.16 21.22
N THR A 942 90.68 -12.11 21.99
CA THR A 942 91.24 -13.49 22.32
C THR A 942 90.16 -14.56 22.73
N THR A 943 90.41 -15.65 23.50
CA THR A 943 89.43 -16.77 23.81
C THR A 943 89.73 -17.63 25.09
N VAL A 944 88.70 -18.13 25.82
CA VAL A 944 88.73 -18.75 27.19
C VAL A 944 87.60 -19.81 27.48
N CYS A 945 87.51 -20.39 28.69
CA CYS A 945 86.40 -21.27 29.14
C CYS A 945 85.43 -20.49 30.04
N THR A 946 84.23 -21.01 30.36
CA THR A 946 83.26 -20.31 31.23
C THR A 946 83.75 -20.29 32.71
N GLY A 947 84.67 -19.35 33.01
CA GLY A 947 85.51 -19.23 34.24
C GLY A 947 86.29 -17.89 34.43
N THR A 948 87.64 -17.85 34.44
CA THR A 948 88.52 -16.75 34.99
C THR A 948 89.77 -16.40 34.07
N ASN A 949 90.19 -15.12 33.73
CA ASN A 949 91.20 -14.70 32.62
C ASN A 949 91.50 -13.12 32.35
N SER A 950 91.89 -12.57 31.13
CA SER A 950 92.38 -11.12 30.86
C SER A 950 92.55 -10.54 29.37
N THR A 951 92.57 -9.18 29.08
CA THR A 951 93.02 -8.48 27.77
C THR A 951 93.26 -6.88 27.72
N ILE A 952 93.59 -6.21 26.56
CA ILE A 952 93.82 -4.72 26.26
C ILE A 952 93.40 -4.22 24.82
N LEU A 953 92.87 -2.97 24.60
CA LEU A 953 92.22 -2.45 23.35
C LEU A 953 92.34 -0.91 22.95
N THR A 954 92.06 -0.50 21.67
CA THR A 954 92.32 0.89 21.07
C THR A 954 91.36 1.36 19.92
N LEU A 955 91.02 2.68 19.76
CA LEU A 955 90.00 3.29 18.82
C LEU A 955 90.53 4.15 17.62
N ALA A 956 89.91 4.08 16.42
CA ALA A 956 90.14 5.01 15.28
C ALA A 956 88.92 5.24 14.33
N GLY A 957 88.93 6.29 13.49
CA GLY A 957 88.04 6.45 12.32
C GLY A 957 86.61 7.00 12.56
N HIS A 958 86.45 8.04 13.37
CA HIS A 958 85.16 8.54 13.86
C HIS A 958 84.82 9.98 13.40
N THR A 959 83.60 10.46 13.69
CA THR A 959 83.13 11.83 13.41
C THR A 959 82.17 12.28 14.51
N GLY A 960 82.57 13.30 15.27
CA GLY A 960 82.00 13.69 16.57
C GLY A 960 83.06 13.69 17.67
N SER A 961 82.70 14.06 18.89
CA SER A 961 83.60 14.12 20.08
C SER A 961 83.48 12.86 20.95
N ILE A 962 84.60 12.36 21.50
CA ILE A 962 84.62 11.14 22.34
C ILE A 962 84.15 11.43 23.78
N ILE A 963 83.31 10.55 24.33
CA ILE A 963 82.57 10.74 25.59
C ILE A 963 82.98 9.76 26.70
N ARG A 964 83.21 8.47 26.42
CA ARG A 964 83.74 7.46 27.38
C ARG A 964 84.15 6.13 26.72
N TRP A 965 84.59 5.14 27.52
CA TRP A 965 84.83 3.74 27.13
C TRP A 965 83.88 2.73 27.83
N GLU A 966 83.83 1.48 27.34
CA GLU A 966 82.94 0.38 27.80
C GLU A 966 83.60 -1.02 27.74
N SER A 967 83.03 -1.98 28.48
CA SER A 967 83.40 -3.41 28.53
C SER A 967 82.18 -4.34 28.70
N SER A 968 82.11 -5.54 28.13
CA SER A 968 80.87 -6.33 28.10
C SER A 968 81.08 -7.84 28.00
N LEU A 969 80.43 -8.64 28.85
CA LEU A 969 80.43 -10.12 28.85
C LEU A 969 79.56 -10.77 27.74
N ASP A 970 79.09 -10.00 26.75
CA ASP A 970 78.13 -10.44 25.72
C ASP A 970 78.44 -9.92 24.30
N ASN A 971 79.66 -9.46 24.05
CA ASN A 971 80.06 -8.79 22.80
C ASN A 971 79.27 -7.52 22.46
N PHE A 972 78.93 -6.76 23.49
CA PHE A 972 78.13 -5.53 23.50
C PHE A 972 76.74 -5.60 22.90
N ALA A 973 76.06 -6.70 23.17
CA ALA A 973 74.61 -6.68 23.14
C ALA A 973 74.06 -5.67 24.18
N THR A 974 74.68 -5.56 25.36
CA THR A 974 74.27 -4.61 26.41
C THR A 974 75.17 -3.38 26.51
N ALA A 975 74.71 -2.41 27.31
CA ALA A 975 75.52 -1.30 27.79
C ALA A 975 76.71 -1.88 28.57
N GLY A 976 77.90 -1.81 27.97
CA GLY A 976 79.07 -2.31 28.64
C GLY A 976 79.40 -1.47 29.86
N THR A 977 79.91 -2.12 30.91
CA THR A 977 80.26 -1.50 32.19
C THR A 977 81.07 -0.23 31.93
N PRO A 978 80.56 0.97 32.33
CA PRO A 978 81.16 2.24 31.95
C PRO A 978 82.55 2.43 32.52
N ILE A 979 83.47 2.90 31.69
CA ILE A 979 84.85 3.20 32.07
C ILE A 979 85.14 4.65 31.68
N VAL A 980 85.35 5.50 32.68
CA VAL A 980 85.45 6.96 32.53
C VAL A 980 86.80 7.32 31.91
N ASN A 981 86.83 7.40 30.58
CA ASN A 981 88.01 7.73 29.78
C ASN A 981 87.57 8.37 28.46
N THR A 982 87.99 9.60 28.17
CA THR A 982 87.62 10.33 26.94
C THR A 982 88.69 10.28 25.84
N THR A 983 89.75 9.49 26.04
CA THR A 983 90.85 9.29 25.08
C THR A 983 90.60 8.08 24.17
N THR A 984 91.61 7.56 23.47
CA THR A 984 91.47 6.55 22.42
C THR A 984 91.94 5.10 22.80
N THR A 985 92.09 4.71 24.08
CA THR A 985 92.58 3.35 24.52
C THR A 985 92.01 2.76 25.87
N LEU A 986 92.06 1.42 26.14
CA LEU A 986 91.48 0.70 27.32
C LEU A 986 92.09 -0.72 27.72
N THR A 987 91.83 -1.28 28.94
CA THR A 987 92.25 -2.63 29.50
C THR A 987 91.13 -3.48 30.20
N ALA A 988 91.28 -4.83 30.38
CA ALA A 988 90.24 -5.85 30.75
C ALA A 988 90.68 -7.08 31.64
N THR A 989 89.83 -7.66 32.54
CA THR A 989 90.12 -8.90 33.36
C THR A 989 88.91 -9.81 33.76
N ASN A 990 89.19 -11.08 34.11
CA ASN A 990 88.41 -12.18 34.76
C ASN A 990 87.03 -12.65 34.21
N LEU A 991 87.01 -13.37 33.07
CA LEU A 991 85.77 -13.50 32.26
C LEU A 991 85.15 -14.91 32.20
N THR A 992 83.93 -15.06 32.73
CA THR A 992 83.13 -16.30 32.62
C THR A 992 82.42 -16.46 31.27
N ALA A 993 82.45 -15.45 30.42
CA ALA A 993 81.75 -15.42 29.14
C ALA A 993 82.57 -14.64 28.11
N THR A 994 82.18 -14.79 26.84
CA THR A 994 82.77 -14.05 25.71
C THR A 994 82.73 -12.54 25.96
N THR A 995 83.86 -11.85 26.20
CA THR A 995 83.84 -10.44 26.66
C THR A 995 84.54 -9.46 25.73
N SER A 996 83.89 -8.32 25.41
CA SER A 996 84.37 -7.32 24.47
C SER A 996 84.51 -5.91 25.03
N TYR A 997 85.26 -5.05 24.33
CA TYR A 997 85.61 -3.68 24.75
C TYR A 997 85.49 -2.64 23.58
N ARG A 998 84.93 -1.44 23.84
CA ARG A 998 84.56 -0.39 22.83
C ARG A 998 84.50 1.02 23.44
N ALA A 999 84.35 2.06 22.62
CA ALA A 999 84.26 3.48 23.01
C ALA A 999 82.94 4.16 22.60
N VAL A 1000 82.69 5.40 23.05
CA VAL A 1000 81.43 6.17 22.86
C VAL A 1000 81.72 7.60 22.36
N VAL A 1001 81.03 8.09 21.32
CA VAL A 1001 81.35 9.33 20.54
C VAL A 1001 80.07 10.08 20.11
N GLN A 1002 80.03 11.42 19.99
CA GLN A 1002 78.78 12.18 19.69
C GLN A 1002 78.97 13.43 18.79
N SER A 1003 78.06 13.70 17.84
CA SER A 1003 78.09 14.86 16.91
C SER A 1003 76.90 15.82 17.09
N GLY A 1004 77.14 17.03 17.61
CA GLY A 1004 76.09 18.03 17.80
C GLY A 1004 74.94 17.50 18.67
N SER A 1005 73.70 17.59 18.16
CA SER A 1005 72.50 17.01 18.82
C SER A 1005 72.22 15.56 18.42
N CYS A 1006 73.02 14.94 17.56
CA CYS A 1006 72.95 13.50 17.31
C CYS A 1006 73.21 12.71 18.59
N GLY A 1007 72.53 11.56 18.75
CA GLY A 1007 72.83 10.62 19.81
C GLY A 1007 74.25 10.09 19.70
N ALA A 1008 74.85 9.75 20.85
CA ALA A 1008 76.19 9.18 20.87
C ALA A 1008 76.21 7.79 20.19
N LEU A 1009 77.16 7.57 19.28
CA LEU A 1009 77.46 6.27 18.74
C LEU A 1009 78.65 5.64 19.43
N ASN A 1010 78.52 4.35 19.66
CA ASN A 1010 79.63 3.53 20.08
C ASN A 1010 80.49 3.13 18.88
N SER A 1011 81.77 2.87 19.13
CA SER A 1011 82.66 2.29 18.14
C SER A 1011 82.35 0.80 17.92
N VAL A 1012 82.79 0.26 16.78
CA VAL A 1012 82.93 -1.19 16.60
C VAL A 1012 83.87 -1.75 17.69
N ALA A 1013 83.59 -2.95 18.17
CA ALA A 1013 84.22 -3.57 19.35
C ALA A 1013 85.23 -4.68 19.00
N ALA A 1014 86.02 -5.11 20.01
CA ALA A 1014 86.86 -6.32 19.94
C ALA A 1014 86.67 -7.22 21.18
N THR A 1015 86.92 -8.54 21.04
CA THR A 1015 86.19 -9.63 21.75
C THR A 1015 87.07 -10.75 22.33
N VAL A 1016 86.73 -11.31 23.50
CA VAL A 1016 87.44 -12.41 24.18
C VAL A 1016 86.52 -13.62 24.42
N THR A 1017 86.45 -14.59 23.48
CA THR A 1017 85.42 -15.67 23.35
C THR A 1017 85.36 -16.75 24.46
N VAL A 1018 84.26 -17.51 24.58
CA VAL A 1018 84.05 -18.65 25.52
C VAL A 1018 83.47 -19.92 24.87
N SER A 1019 83.89 -21.10 25.37
CA SER A 1019 83.62 -22.47 24.86
C SER A 1019 82.15 -23.00 24.92
N PRO A 1020 81.76 -24.00 24.09
CA PRO A 1020 80.38 -24.17 23.57
C PRO A 1020 79.44 -25.20 24.26
N ALA A 1021 78.24 -25.41 23.66
CA ALA A 1021 77.13 -26.28 24.11
C ALA A 1021 76.61 -27.30 23.04
N THR A 1022 75.47 -27.98 23.30
CA THR A 1022 75.08 -29.38 22.91
C THR A 1022 73.97 -29.60 21.86
N VAL A 1023 73.99 -30.71 21.08
CA VAL A 1023 72.90 -31.22 20.16
C VAL A 1023 72.88 -32.75 19.93
N ALA A 1024 71.70 -33.39 19.71
CA ALA A 1024 71.44 -34.86 19.80
C ALA A 1024 71.48 -35.81 18.56
N GLY A 1025 71.16 -35.39 17.33
CA GLY A 1025 71.25 -36.23 16.11
C GLY A 1025 69.99 -36.97 15.57
N THR A 1026 70.20 -37.78 14.53
CA THR A 1026 69.20 -38.51 13.70
C THR A 1026 69.68 -39.92 13.31
N ILE A 1027 68.77 -40.88 13.13
CA ILE A 1027 69.12 -42.32 13.00
C ILE A 1027 68.70 -42.95 11.67
N GLY A 1028 69.59 -43.78 11.09
CA GLY A 1028 69.32 -44.66 9.95
C GLY A 1028 69.44 -46.16 10.31
N GLY A 1029 69.16 -47.05 9.35
CA GLY A 1029 69.28 -48.52 9.49
C GLY A 1029 67.95 -49.30 9.64
N GLY A 1030 66.80 -48.62 9.57
CA GLY A 1030 65.48 -49.26 9.56
C GLY A 1030 65.23 -50.09 8.29
N THR A 1031 64.68 -51.30 8.44
CA THR A 1031 64.44 -52.26 7.34
C THR A 1031 63.32 -53.27 7.69
N THR A 1032 63.01 -54.23 6.79
CA THR A 1032 61.97 -55.26 6.98
C THR A 1032 62.54 -56.68 7.12
N VAL A 1033 62.15 -57.43 8.15
CA VAL A 1033 62.68 -58.77 8.49
C VAL A 1033 61.59 -59.86 8.62
N CYS A 1034 61.96 -61.15 8.65
CA CYS A 1034 61.03 -62.28 8.82
C CYS A 1034 60.82 -62.62 10.32
N THR A 1035 59.61 -63.00 10.74
CA THR A 1035 59.26 -63.18 12.16
C THR A 1035 60.02 -64.33 12.88
N GLY A 1036 60.25 -64.17 14.18
CA GLY A 1036 61.02 -65.13 15.00
C GLY A 1036 62.49 -64.73 15.12
N THR A 1037 63.40 -65.55 14.59
CA THR A 1037 64.86 -65.34 14.70
C THR A 1037 65.36 -64.38 13.62
N ASN A 1038 65.74 -63.15 13.98
CA ASN A 1038 66.18 -62.09 13.04
C ASN A 1038 67.12 -61.03 13.69
N SER A 1039 67.68 -60.08 12.91
CA SER A 1039 68.64 -59.05 13.35
C SER A 1039 68.75 -57.83 12.40
N THR A 1040 69.05 -56.62 12.91
CA THR A 1040 69.47 -55.43 12.13
C THR A 1040 70.26 -54.39 12.95
N VAL A 1041 71.01 -53.49 12.29
CA VAL A 1041 71.86 -52.43 12.88
C VAL A 1041 71.34 -51.03 12.53
N LEU A 1042 71.45 -50.10 13.48
CA LEU A 1042 70.99 -48.71 13.44
C LEU A 1042 72.15 -47.73 13.72
N THR A 1043 72.12 -46.53 13.14
CA THR A 1043 73.24 -45.57 13.18
C THR A 1043 72.78 -44.14 13.38
N LEU A 1044 73.19 -43.50 14.49
CA LEU A 1044 73.02 -42.09 14.81
C LEU A 1044 74.10 -41.24 14.13
N SER A 1045 73.68 -40.20 13.43
CA SER A 1045 74.53 -39.20 12.81
C SER A 1045 73.98 -37.80 13.06
N GLY A 1046 74.77 -36.74 12.82
CA GLY A 1046 74.30 -35.35 12.93
C GLY A 1046 74.17 -34.78 14.35
N HIS A 1047 75.06 -35.14 15.27
CA HIS A 1047 75.06 -34.62 16.65
C HIS A 1047 76.21 -33.64 16.95
N ASN A 1048 76.00 -32.71 17.89
CA ASN A 1048 77.05 -31.81 18.39
C ASN A 1048 77.38 -32.10 19.85
N GLY A 1049 78.58 -32.62 20.06
CA GLY A 1049 79.02 -33.19 21.33
C GLY A 1049 79.01 -34.71 21.32
N SER A 1050 79.22 -35.31 22.49
CA SER A 1050 79.38 -36.75 22.71
C SER A 1050 78.05 -37.43 23.02
N VAL A 1051 77.71 -38.53 22.35
CA VAL A 1051 76.46 -39.28 22.57
C VAL A 1051 76.38 -39.79 24.03
N VAL A 1052 75.22 -39.58 24.67
CA VAL A 1052 74.92 -39.82 26.09
C VAL A 1052 74.11 -41.11 26.31
N ARG A 1053 73.15 -41.49 25.45
CA ARG A 1053 72.40 -42.79 25.48
C ARG A 1053 71.50 -42.97 24.23
N TRP A 1054 70.75 -44.06 24.14
CA TRP A 1054 69.66 -44.34 23.18
C TRP A 1054 68.35 -44.79 23.87
N GLU A 1055 67.25 -45.00 23.12
CA GLU A 1055 65.89 -45.36 23.61
C GLU A 1055 65.07 -46.12 22.51
N SER A 1056 64.01 -46.88 22.85
CA SER A 1056 63.13 -47.61 21.89
C SER A 1056 61.63 -47.55 22.21
N SER A 1057 60.76 -47.92 21.25
CA SER A 1057 59.30 -47.83 21.37
C SER A 1057 58.54 -48.74 20.39
N LEU A 1058 57.47 -49.39 20.85
CA LEU A 1058 56.50 -50.14 20.01
C LEU A 1058 55.39 -49.25 19.42
N ASN A 1059 55.26 -48.02 19.90
CA ASN A 1059 54.21 -47.05 19.53
C ASN A 1059 54.79 -45.76 18.94
N ASN A 1060 55.93 -45.87 18.25
CA ASN A 1060 56.65 -44.80 17.57
C ASN A 1060 56.83 -43.50 18.40
N PHE A 1061 57.22 -43.66 19.66
CA PHE A 1061 57.48 -42.59 20.64
C PHE A 1061 56.32 -41.62 20.93
N SER A 1062 55.08 -42.04 20.67
CA SER A 1062 53.88 -41.35 21.18
C SER A 1062 53.83 -41.30 22.72
N THR A 1063 54.49 -42.25 23.39
CA THR A 1063 54.88 -42.19 24.81
C THR A 1063 56.40 -42.27 24.94
N ALA A 1064 56.95 -41.92 26.11
CA ALA A 1064 58.39 -41.98 26.37
C ALA A 1064 58.97 -43.36 26.03
N GLY A 1065 60.12 -43.37 25.36
CA GLY A 1065 60.78 -44.61 24.95
C GLY A 1065 61.47 -45.32 26.10
N THR A 1066 61.63 -46.64 25.99
CA THR A 1066 62.41 -47.46 26.92
C THR A 1066 63.90 -47.17 26.70
N PRO A 1067 64.66 -46.67 27.69
CA PRO A 1067 66.06 -46.31 27.48
C PRO A 1067 66.97 -47.50 27.19
N ILE A 1068 67.98 -47.27 26.36
CA ILE A 1068 69.00 -48.20 25.91
C ILE A 1068 70.36 -47.54 26.12
N ILE A 1069 71.18 -48.10 26.99
CA ILE A 1069 72.45 -47.46 27.37
C ILE A 1069 73.48 -47.69 26.27
N ASN A 1070 73.71 -46.65 25.46
CA ASN A 1070 74.66 -46.67 24.35
C ASN A 1070 75.17 -45.25 24.06
N THR A 1071 76.47 -45.01 24.18
CA THR A 1071 77.11 -43.69 23.99
C THR A 1071 77.85 -43.57 22.66
N THR A 1072 77.54 -44.43 21.69
CA THR A 1072 78.12 -44.38 20.35
C THR A 1072 77.11 -43.91 19.32
N THR A 1073 77.61 -43.71 18.11
CA THR A 1073 76.81 -43.45 16.93
C THR A 1073 76.08 -44.68 16.37
N THR A 1074 76.01 -45.84 17.05
CA THR A 1074 75.41 -47.08 16.49
C THR A 1074 74.78 -48.03 17.51
N LEU A 1075 73.65 -48.69 17.17
CA LEU A 1075 72.87 -49.63 18.02
C LEU A 1075 72.35 -50.85 17.22
N THR A 1076 72.21 -52.05 17.79
CA THR A 1076 71.74 -53.27 17.08
C THR A 1076 70.52 -53.92 17.76
N ALA A 1077 69.57 -54.47 16.98
CA ALA A 1077 68.30 -55.06 17.44
C ALA A 1077 68.08 -56.48 16.87
N THR A 1078 67.46 -57.41 17.64
CA THR A 1078 67.33 -58.84 17.28
C THR A 1078 66.03 -59.50 17.76
N ASN A 1079 65.70 -60.67 17.18
CA ASN A 1079 64.60 -61.58 17.54
C ASN A 1079 63.19 -60.94 17.61
N LEU A 1080 62.90 -60.01 16.70
CA LEU A 1080 61.64 -59.26 16.66
C LEU A 1080 60.48 -60.11 16.12
N THR A 1081 59.44 -60.28 16.92
CA THR A 1081 58.13 -60.83 16.47
C THR A 1081 57.13 -59.75 16.04
N ALA A 1082 57.47 -58.46 16.20
CA ALA A 1082 56.65 -57.30 15.85
C ALA A 1082 57.48 -56.03 15.50
N THR A 1083 56.86 -55.06 14.81
CA THR A 1083 57.44 -53.78 14.35
C THR A 1083 57.83 -52.85 15.52
N THR A 1084 59.02 -52.22 15.48
CA THR A 1084 59.61 -51.43 16.61
C THR A 1084 60.44 -50.21 16.15
N SER A 1085 60.50 -49.13 16.95
CA SER A 1085 61.21 -47.85 16.69
C SER A 1085 62.31 -47.50 17.73
N TYR A 1086 63.34 -46.70 17.39
CA TYR A 1086 64.55 -46.40 18.21
C TYR A 1086 65.11 -44.95 18.06
N ARG A 1087 65.66 -44.29 19.12
CA ARG A 1087 66.29 -42.92 19.12
C ARG A 1087 67.56 -42.75 20.02
N ALA A 1088 68.30 -41.61 20.01
CA ALA A 1088 69.55 -41.33 20.79
C ALA A 1088 69.56 -40.05 21.70
N VAL A 1089 70.72 -39.65 22.29
CA VAL A 1089 70.97 -38.51 23.23
C VAL A 1089 72.46 -38.05 23.22
N VAL A 1090 72.90 -36.77 23.46
CA VAL A 1090 74.31 -36.20 23.31
C VAL A 1090 74.68 -34.97 24.21
N GLN A 1091 75.97 -34.54 24.39
CA GLN A 1091 76.52 -33.33 25.13
C GLN A 1091 77.85 -32.67 24.58
N SER A 1092 77.99 -31.32 24.44
CA SER A 1092 79.20 -30.59 23.91
C SER A 1092 79.79 -29.48 24.81
N GLY A 1093 81.12 -29.30 24.65
CA GLY A 1093 81.91 -28.17 25.15
C GLY A 1093 81.88 -28.01 26.66
N SER A 1094 81.77 -26.78 27.15
CA SER A 1094 81.61 -26.48 28.57
C SER A 1094 80.14 -26.52 29.05
N CYS A 1095 79.22 -27.23 28.36
CA CYS A 1095 77.77 -27.29 28.69
C CYS A 1095 77.11 -28.71 28.57
N GLY A 1096 75.78 -28.86 28.75
CA GLY A 1096 75.00 -30.11 29.08
C GLY A 1096 74.00 -30.72 28.04
N ALA A 1097 73.41 -31.92 28.28
CA ALA A 1097 72.86 -32.94 27.31
C ALA A 1097 71.45 -32.78 26.57
N LEU A 1098 71.15 -33.52 25.45
CA LEU A 1098 69.87 -33.54 24.63
C LEU A 1098 69.51 -34.87 23.88
N ASN A 1099 68.22 -35.17 23.54
CA ASN A 1099 67.67 -36.39 22.83
C ASN A 1099 67.37 -36.26 21.29
N SER A 1100 67.35 -37.37 20.51
CA SER A 1100 67.44 -37.47 19.01
C SER A 1100 66.17 -37.97 18.26
N VAL A 1101 66.17 -37.91 16.90
CA VAL A 1101 65.09 -38.41 16.01
C VAL A 1101 65.11 -39.94 15.83
N ALA A 1102 63.92 -40.56 15.73
CA ALA A 1102 63.74 -42.01 15.71
C ALA A 1102 63.73 -42.70 14.33
N ALA A 1103 64.09 -43.99 14.28
CA ALA A 1103 64.00 -44.89 13.12
C ALA A 1103 63.24 -46.20 13.45
N THR A 1104 62.60 -46.85 12.46
CA THR A 1104 61.67 -47.98 12.65
C THR A 1104 62.06 -49.23 11.83
N VAL A 1105 61.79 -50.43 12.36
CA VAL A 1105 62.05 -51.74 11.77
C VAL A 1105 60.74 -52.55 11.70
N THR A 1106 60.42 -53.12 10.53
CA THR A 1106 59.14 -53.80 10.19
C THR A 1106 59.28 -55.33 10.04
N VAL A 1107 58.20 -56.10 10.21
CA VAL A 1107 58.25 -57.59 10.24
C VAL A 1107 57.23 -58.25 9.29
N SER A 1108 57.63 -59.33 8.58
CA SER A 1108 56.83 -60.10 7.61
C SER A 1108 56.47 -61.54 8.07
N PRO A 1109 55.35 -62.12 7.61
CA PRO A 1109 54.92 -63.48 7.93
C PRO A 1109 55.59 -64.58 7.07
N ALA A 1110 55.70 -65.78 7.62
CA ALA A 1110 56.45 -66.90 7.04
C ALA A 1110 55.86 -67.48 5.73
N THR A 1111 56.74 -67.94 4.84
CA THR A 1111 56.39 -68.64 3.59
C THR A 1111 55.79 -70.02 3.88
N VAL A 1112 54.74 -70.39 3.14
CA VAL A 1112 54.19 -71.77 3.10
C VAL A 1112 54.21 -72.27 1.66
N SER A 1113 54.82 -73.44 1.42
CA SER A 1113 55.13 -73.94 0.07
C SER A 1113 53.94 -74.45 -0.74
N GLY A 1114 52.92 -75.00 -0.07
CA GLY A 1114 51.82 -75.71 -0.71
C GLY A 1114 52.17 -77.10 -1.24
N THR A 1115 51.21 -77.76 -1.89
CA THR A 1115 51.34 -79.12 -2.44
C THR A 1115 50.87 -79.17 -3.89
N VAL A 1116 51.59 -79.89 -4.75
CA VAL A 1116 51.20 -80.15 -6.13
C VAL A 1116 50.40 -81.45 -6.22
N GLY A 1117 49.18 -81.36 -6.75
CA GLY A 1117 48.39 -82.53 -7.19
C GLY A 1117 48.50 -82.78 -8.69
N GLY A 1118 48.01 -83.93 -9.16
CA GLY A 1118 47.86 -84.26 -10.61
C GLY A 1118 48.86 -85.28 -11.19
N GLY A 1119 49.68 -85.92 -10.34
CA GLY A 1119 50.57 -87.02 -10.77
C GLY A 1119 49.79 -88.22 -11.30
N ALA A 1120 50.24 -88.80 -12.41
CA ALA A 1120 49.55 -89.87 -13.14
C ALA A 1120 50.55 -90.88 -13.74
N THR A 1121 50.09 -92.06 -14.18
CA THR A 1121 50.92 -92.96 -15.01
C THR A 1121 50.47 -92.86 -16.47
N VAL A 1122 51.43 -92.72 -17.38
CA VAL A 1122 51.21 -92.48 -18.82
C VAL A 1122 52.08 -93.39 -19.69
N CYS A 1123 51.70 -93.55 -20.97
CA CYS A 1123 52.51 -94.30 -21.94
C CYS A 1123 53.66 -93.43 -22.47
N THR A 1124 54.83 -94.01 -22.73
CA THR A 1124 55.97 -93.27 -23.30
C THR A 1124 55.63 -92.66 -24.65
N GLY A 1125 56.01 -91.38 -24.85
CA GLY A 1125 55.64 -90.62 -26.04
C GLY A 1125 54.45 -89.70 -25.77
N THR A 1126 53.40 -89.77 -26.61
CA THR A 1126 52.30 -88.80 -26.59
C THR A 1126 51.37 -89.01 -25.40
N ASN A 1127 51.42 -88.08 -24.44
CA ASN A 1127 50.60 -88.08 -23.22
C ASN A 1127 50.40 -86.66 -22.67
N SER A 1128 49.49 -86.50 -21.70
CA SER A 1128 49.21 -85.22 -21.04
C SER A 1128 48.63 -85.42 -19.63
N THR A 1129 49.00 -84.57 -18.68
CA THR A 1129 48.32 -84.38 -17.39
C THR A 1129 48.43 -82.91 -16.93
N VAL A 1130 47.49 -82.45 -16.09
CA VAL A 1130 47.50 -81.11 -15.51
C VAL A 1130 47.84 -81.20 -14.02
N LEU A 1131 48.78 -80.36 -13.58
CA LEU A 1131 49.28 -80.29 -12.23
C LEU A 1131 48.86 -78.98 -11.57
N THR A 1132 48.48 -79.02 -10.29
CA THR A 1132 47.88 -77.86 -9.59
C THR A 1132 48.45 -77.69 -8.18
N LEU A 1133 48.87 -76.47 -7.85
CA LEU A 1133 49.38 -76.06 -6.54
C LEU A 1133 48.29 -75.42 -5.68
N SER A 1134 48.21 -75.82 -4.41
CA SER A 1134 47.29 -75.26 -3.43
C SER A 1134 47.89 -75.17 -2.02
N GLY A 1135 47.23 -74.40 -1.12
CA GLY A 1135 47.60 -74.30 0.30
C GLY A 1135 48.89 -73.52 0.60
N HIS A 1136 49.23 -72.52 -0.21
CA HIS A 1136 50.49 -71.76 -0.09
C HIS A 1136 50.29 -70.36 0.51
N THR A 1137 51.37 -69.74 0.98
CA THR A 1137 51.41 -68.35 1.48
C THR A 1137 52.64 -67.66 0.92
N GLY A 1138 52.41 -66.58 0.16
CA GLY A 1138 53.41 -65.93 -0.68
C GLY A 1138 53.15 -66.12 -2.19
N SER A 1139 53.96 -65.47 -3.01
CA SER A 1139 53.88 -65.49 -4.47
C SER A 1139 54.58 -66.71 -5.07
N ILE A 1140 54.03 -67.27 -6.15
CA ILE A 1140 54.67 -68.36 -6.89
C ILE A 1140 55.80 -67.78 -7.75
N VAL A 1141 57.01 -68.32 -7.56
CA VAL A 1141 58.25 -67.84 -8.19
C VAL A 1141 58.52 -68.56 -9.51
N ARG A 1142 58.34 -69.88 -9.55
CA ARG A 1142 58.49 -70.75 -10.73
C ARG A 1142 57.96 -72.17 -10.45
N TRP A 1143 58.02 -73.05 -11.44
CA TRP A 1143 57.94 -74.50 -11.27
C TRP A 1143 59.28 -75.18 -11.65
N GLU A 1144 59.42 -76.48 -11.39
CA GLU A 1144 60.59 -77.31 -11.67
C GLU A 1144 60.17 -78.75 -12.03
N SER A 1145 60.98 -79.46 -12.82
CA SER A 1145 60.83 -80.88 -13.16
C SER A 1145 62.10 -81.70 -12.92
N SER A 1146 61.99 -83.00 -12.67
CA SER A 1146 63.15 -83.89 -12.53
C SER A 1146 62.84 -85.33 -12.94
N LEU A 1147 63.81 -85.98 -13.58
CA LEU A 1147 63.80 -87.40 -13.95
C LEU A 1147 64.29 -88.33 -12.83
N ASP A 1148 65.01 -87.81 -11.83
CA ASP A 1148 65.59 -88.56 -10.71
C ASP A 1148 64.83 -88.33 -9.39
N ASN A 1149 63.57 -87.91 -9.50
CA ASN A 1149 62.69 -87.54 -8.38
C ASN A 1149 63.28 -86.45 -7.46
N PHE A 1150 63.94 -85.47 -8.08
CA PHE A 1150 64.63 -84.34 -7.45
C PHE A 1150 65.79 -84.75 -6.50
N ALA A 1151 66.43 -85.89 -6.75
CA ALA A 1151 67.69 -86.24 -6.10
C ALA A 1151 68.81 -85.28 -6.52
N THR A 1152 68.81 -84.86 -7.79
CA THR A 1152 69.52 -83.68 -8.27
C THR A 1152 68.56 -82.52 -8.55
N ALA A 1153 69.10 -81.32 -8.75
CA ALA A 1153 68.31 -80.10 -8.86
C ALA A 1153 67.34 -80.17 -10.04
N GLY A 1154 66.08 -79.79 -9.79
CA GLY A 1154 65.04 -79.80 -10.82
C GLY A 1154 65.29 -78.78 -11.91
N THR A 1155 65.08 -79.18 -13.16
CA THR A 1155 65.12 -78.31 -14.34
C THR A 1155 63.99 -77.27 -14.23
N PRO A 1156 64.28 -75.96 -14.19
CA PRO A 1156 63.28 -74.92 -13.99
C PRO A 1156 62.27 -74.79 -15.14
N ILE A 1157 61.04 -74.43 -14.79
CA ILE A 1157 59.95 -74.12 -15.71
C ILE A 1157 59.35 -72.77 -15.29
N THR A 1158 59.46 -71.77 -16.17
CA THR A 1158 59.07 -70.38 -15.89
C THR A 1158 57.56 -70.18 -15.98
N ASN A 1159 56.85 -70.72 -15.00
CA ASN A 1159 55.42 -70.53 -14.79
C ASN A 1159 55.18 -69.98 -13.37
N THR A 1160 54.37 -68.95 -13.23
CA THR A 1160 54.05 -68.30 -11.94
C THR A 1160 52.57 -68.42 -11.57
N THR A 1161 51.80 -69.21 -12.33
CA THR A 1161 50.42 -69.54 -11.98
C THR A 1161 50.35 -70.77 -11.07
N THR A 1162 49.17 -71.00 -10.49
CA THR A 1162 48.87 -72.17 -9.66
C THR A 1162 48.73 -73.48 -10.46
N THR A 1163 48.84 -73.47 -11.79
CA THR A 1163 48.62 -74.65 -12.65
C THR A 1163 49.70 -74.82 -13.71
N LEU A 1164 50.19 -76.05 -13.88
CA LEU A 1164 51.20 -76.43 -14.89
C LEU A 1164 50.74 -77.68 -15.65
N THR A 1165 50.67 -77.62 -16.97
CA THR A 1165 50.36 -78.79 -17.81
C THR A 1165 51.66 -79.49 -18.22
N ALA A 1166 51.78 -80.79 -17.92
CA ALA A 1166 52.88 -81.65 -18.35
C ALA A 1166 52.44 -82.50 -19.54
N THR A 1167 53.24 -82.55 -20.61
CA THR A 1167 52.93 -83.29 -21.84
C THR A 1167 54.15 -84.03 -22.40
N ASN A 1168 53.87 -85.05 -23.21
CA ASN A 1168 54.84 -85.79 -24.02
C ASN A 1168 56.02 -86.41 -23.26
N LEU A 1169 55.74 -87.01 -22.09
CA LEU A 1169 56.76 -87.62 -21.25
C LEU A 1169 57.27 -88.94 -21.83
N THR A 1170 58.59 -89.03 -22.04
CA THR A 1170 59.28 -90.25 -22.50
C THR A 1170 59.85 -91.08 -21.35
N ALA A 1171 60.06 -90.46 -20.19
CA ALA A 1171 60.53 -91.07 -18.95
C ALA A 1171 59.76 -90.51 -17.74
N THR A 1172 59.69 -91.29 -16.65
CA THR A 1172 59.06 -90.87 -15.39
C THR A 1172 59.63 -89.53 -14.93
N THR A 1173 58.78 -88.52 -14.78
CA THR A 1173 59.19 -87.15 -14.46
C THR A 1173 58.36 -86.61 -13.28
N SER A 1174 59.04 -86.17 -12.24
CA SER A 1174 58.45 -85.48 -11.07
C SER A 1174 58.43 -83.97 -11.29
N TYR A 1175 57.39 -83.30 -10.79
CA TYR A 1175 57.16 -81.86 -10.96
C TYR A 1175 56.80 -81.19 -9.63
N ARG A 1176 57.30 -79.97 -9.38
CA ARG A 1176 56.99 -79.16 -8.18
C ARG A 1176 56.96 -77.66 -8.47
N ALA A 1177 56.23 -76.89 -7.68
CA ALA A 1177 56.21 -75.43 -7.69
C ALA A 1177 57.10 -74.82 -6.58
N VAL A 1178 57.47 -73.55 -6.70
CA VAL A 1178 58.32 -72.79 -5.77
C VAL A 1178 57.61 -71.50 -5.33
N VAL A 1179 57.51 -71.22 -4.03
CA VAL A 1179 56.70 -70.11 -3.46
C VAL A 1179 57.48 -69.29 -2.43
N GLN A 1180 57.23 -67.97 -2.31
CA GLN A 1180 57.94 -67.07 -1.37
C GLN A 1180 57.07 -65.93 -0.79
N SER A 1181 57.16 -65.66 0.53
CA SER A 1181 56.47 -64.56 1.23
C SER A 1181 57.44 -63.45 1.69
N GLY A 1182 57.31 -62.24 1.14
CA GLY A 1182 58.10 -61.07 1.55
C GLY A 1182 59.62 -61.33 1.51
N SER A 1183 60.31 -61.06 2.62
CA SER A 1183 61.74 -61.39 2.80
C SER A 1183 62.02 -62.78 3.37
N CYS A 1184 60.99 -63.58 3.69
CA CYS A 1184 61.17 -64.96 4.12
C CYS A 1184 61.60 -65.84 2.93
N GLY A 1185 62.28 -66.96 3.20
CA GLY A 1185 62.87 -67.82 2.15
C GLY A 1185 61.84 -68.46 1.21
N ALA A 1186 62.24 -68.74 -0.02
CA ALA A 1186 61.44 -69.49 -0.97
C ALA A 1186 61.44 -70.99 -0.60
N LEU A 1187 60.29 -71.65 -0.72
CA LEU A 1187 60.12 -73.06 -0.43
C LEU A 1187 59.58 -73.81 -1.64
N ASN A 1188 60.09 -75.03 -1.85
CA ASN A 1188 59.58 -75.95 -2.84
C ASN A 1188 58.37 -76.71 -2.27
N SER A 1189 57.31 -76.79 -3.06
CA SER A 1189 56.12 -77.60 -2.76
C SER A 1189 56.41 -79.10 -2.85
N ILE A 1190 55.55 -79.90 -2.26
CA ILE A 1190 55.57 -81.36 -2.41
C ILE A 1190 55.33 -81.70 -3.88
N ALA A 1191 56.20 -82.53 -4.45
CA ALA A 1191 56.19 -82.88 -5.86
C ALA A 1191 55.11 -83.93 -6.23
N ALA A 1192 54.61 -83.82 -7.45
CA ALA A 1192 53.80 -84.85 -8.10
C ALA A 1192 54.63 -85.60 -9.15
N THR A 1193 54.76 -86.92 -9.02
CA THR A 1193 55.42 -87.78 -10.02
C THR A 1193 54.46 -88.17 -11.12
N VAL A 1194 54.88 -88.02 -12.37
CA VAL A 1194 54.18 -88.56 -13.54
C VAL A 1194 55.01 -89.73 -14.11
N ALA A 1195 54.55 -90.96 -13.89
CA ALA A 1195 55.28 -92.18 -14.24
C ALA A 1195 55.06 -92.59 -15.69
N VAL A 1196 56.10 -93.13 -16.35
CA VAL A 1196 56.05 -93.52 -17.77
C VAL A 1196 56.28 -95.02 -17.96
N SER A 1197 55.37 -95.68 -18.66
CA SER A 1197 55.44 -97.12 -18.99
C SER A 1197 56.03 -97.38 -20.40
N PRO A 1198 56.81 -98.46 -20.61
CA PRO A 1198 57.36 -98.83 -21.93
C PRO A 1198 56.31 -99.28 -22.95
N ALA A 1199 56.69 -99.32 -24.23
CA ALA A 1199 55.87 -99.89 -25.31
C ALA A 1199 55.92 -101.43 -25.35
N THR A 1200 54.81 -102.06 -25.73
CA THR A 1200 54.67 -103.53 -25.87
C THR A 1200 55.25 -104.05 -27.19
N VAL A 1201 55.78 -105.29 -27.18
CA VAL A 1201 56.43 -105.93 -28.34
C VAL A 1201 55.80 -107.31 -28.58
N ALA A 1202 55.42 -107.60 -29.83
CA ALA A 1202 54.59 -108.77 -30.16
C ALA A 1202 55.30 -110.14 -30.12
N GLY A 1203 56.63 -110.19 -30.28
CA GLY A 1203 57.39 -111.44 -30.43
C GLY A 1203 57.31 -112.06 -31.82
N THR A 1204 57.81 -113.30 -31.97
CA THR A 1204 57.93 -114.01 -33.25
C THR A 1204 57.50 -115.47 -33.11
N VAL A 1205 56.80 -116.00 -34.11
CA VAL A 1205 56.20 -117.34 -34.12
C VAL A 1205 57.00 -118.33 -34.97
N GLY A 1206 57.13 -119.59 -34.53
CA GLY A 1206 57.75 -120.68 -35.31
C GLY A 1206 57.19 -122.08 -35.00
N GLY A 1207 57.49 -123.06 -35.87
CA GLY A 1207 57.01 -124.46 -35.85
C GLY A 1207 56.02 -124.77 -36.98
N GLY A 1208 56.41 -125.53 -38.01
CA GLY A 1208 55.55 -125.77 -39.19
C GLY A 1208 56.13 -126.75 -40.23
N ALA A 1209 55.30 -127.26 -41.15
CA ALA A 1209 55.63 -128.38 -42.06
C ALA A 1209 54.72 -128.48 -43.31
N THR A 1210 54.98 -129.48 -44.18
CA THR A 1210 54.23 -129.84 -45.42
C THR A 1210 53.69 -131.30 -45.30
N VAL A 1211 52.47 -131.63 -45.79
CA VAL A 1211 51.73 -132.85 -45.36
C VAL A 1211 50.93 -133.62 -46.44
N CYS A 1212 50.59 -134.89 -46.15
CA CYS A 1212 49.71 -135.76 -46.96
C CYS A 1212 48.22 -135.54 -46.65
N THR A 1213 47.47 -135.08 -47.64
CA THR A 1213 46.04 -134.79 -47.47
C THR A 1213 45.21 -136.02 -47.09
N GLY A 1214 44.22 -135.81 -46.22
CA GLY A 1214 43.55 -136.88 -45.49
C GLY A 1214 43.81 -136.75 -43.98
N THR A 1215 44.04 -137.86 -43.30
CA THR A 1215 44.23 -137.88 -41.85
C THR A 1215 45.60 -137.27 -41.42
N ASN A 1216 45.72 -135.98 -41.03
CA ASN A 1216 47.02 -135.35 -40.58
C ASN A 1216 46.97 -134.12 -39.58
N SER A 1217 48.12 -133.65 -39.02
CA SER A 1217 48.28 -132.61 -37.92
C SER A 1217 49.73 -132.07 -37.64
N THR A 1218 49.94 -130.90 -36.97
CA THR A 1218 51.26 -130.27 -36.57
C THR A 1218 51.22 -129.25 -35.36
N ALA A 1219 52.25 -128.41 -35.04
CA ALA A 1219 52.30 -127.49 -33.85
C ALA A 1219 53.23 -126.22 -33.91
N LEU A 1220 53.07 -125.22 -33.00
CA LEU A 1220 53.61 -123.82 -33.01
C LEU A 1220 54.04 -123.22 -31.62
N THR A 1221 54.99 -122.25 -31.61
CA THR A 1221 55.52 -121.54 -30.40
C THR A 1221 55.79 -120.03 -30.65
N LEU A 1222 55.60 -119.16 -29.64
CA LEU A 1222 55.85 -117.69 -29.66
C LEU A 1222 56.93 -117.28 -28.64
N THR A 1223 57.96 -116.55 -29.09
CA THR A 1223 59.07 -116.08 -28.25
C THR A 1223 59.49 -114.63 -28.57
N GLY A 1224 60.24 -113.97 -27.68
CA GLY A 1224 60.75 -112.61 -27.92
C GLY A 1224 59.72 -111.48 -27.75
N HIS A 1225 58.56 -111.74 -27.14
CA HIS A 1225 57.58 -110.71 -26.80
C HIS A 1225 57.95 -109.92 -25.53
N THR A 1226 57.40 -108.70 -25.40
CA THR A 1226 57.43 -107.88 -24.18
C THR A 1226 56.01 -107.42 -23.87
N GLY A 1227 55.48 -107.86 -22.73
CA GLY A 1227 54.06 -107.78 -22.40
C GLY A 1227 53.43 -109.17 -22.36
N SER A 1228 52.10 -109.23 -22.20
CA SER A 1228 51.34 -110.48 -22.06
C SER A 1228 50.70 -110.91 -23.38
N VAL A 1229 50.63 -112.22 -23.65
CA VAL A 1229 49.91 -112.75 -24.84
C VAL A 1229 48.40 -112.66 -24.65
N VAL A 1230 47.68 -112.12 -25.64
CA VAL A 1230 46.22 -111.85 -25.53
C VAL A 1230 45.34 -112.75 -26.42
N ARG A 1231 45.80 -113.14 -27.62
CA ARG A 1231 45.09 -114.10 -28.51
C ARG A 1231 46.01 -114.63 -29.63
N TRP A 1232 45.66 -115.77 -30.23
CA TRP A 1232 46.28 -116.37 -31.43
C TRP A 1232 45.32 -116.29 -32.63
N GLU A 1233 45.77 -116.64 -33.84
CA GLU A 1233 44.94 -116.71 -35.06
C GLU A 1233 45.44 -117.81 -36.00
N SER A 1234 44.54 -118.47 -36.75
CA SER A 1234 44.90 -119.19 -37.98
C SER A 1234 44.49 -118.35 -39.18
N SER A 1235 45.46 -117.95 -39.99
CA SER A 1235 45.22 -117.36 -41.29
C SER A 1235 45.69 -118.37 -42.34
N LEU A 1236 44.75 -118.92 -43.12
CA LEU A 1236 45.08 -119.66 -44.35
C LEU A 1236 45.71 -118.73 -45.41
N ASN A 1237 45.75 -117.41 -45.16
CA ASN A 1237 45.91 -116.36 -46.16
C ASN A 1237 46.76 -115.14 -45.71
N ASN A 1238 47.67 -115.33 -44.75
CA ASN A 1238 48.79 -114.44 -44.42
C ASN A 1238 48.49 -112.92 -44.23
N PHE A 1239 47.33 -112.58 -43.66
CA PHE A 1239 46.97 -111.22 -43.20
C PHE A 1239 46.74 -110.09 -44.26
N ALA A 1240 46.26 -110.43 -45.47
CA ALA A 1240 45.79 -109.44 -46.47
C ALA A 1240 44.30 -109.03 -46.31
N THR A 1241 43.36 -109.69 -47.01
CA THR A 1241 41.94 -109.79 -46.53
C THR A 1241 41.86 -110.62 -45.24
N ALA A 1242 42.92 -111.36 -44.97
CA ALA A 1242 43.30 -111.81 -43.64
C ALA A 1242 42.40 -112.89 -43.03
N GLY A 1243 42.75 -113.25 -41.80
CA GLY A 1243 42.48 -114.53 -41.18
C GLY A 1243 41.68 -114.49 -39.89
N THR A 1244 41.81 -115.56 -39.10
CA THR A 1244 40.73 -116.04 -38.24
C THR A 1244 41.16 -116.22 -36.78
N PRO A 1245 40.49 -115.57 -35.80
CA PRO A 1245 40.82 -115.66 -34.38
C PRO A 1245 40.80 -117.07 -33.76
N ILE A 1246 41.81 -117.35 -32.93
CA ILE A 1246 41.92 -118.50 -32.02
C ILE A 1246 42.14 -117.97 -30.60
N VAL A 1247 41.18 -118.18 -29.70
CA VAL A 1247 41.33 -117.73 -28.31
C VAL A 1247 42.28 -118.66 -27.56
N ASN A 1248 43.52 -118.21 -27.41
CA ASN A 1248 44.55 -118.79 -26.55
C ASN A 1248 45.41 -117.62 -26.03
N THR A 1249 45.77 -117.61 -24.76
CA THR A 1249 46.50 -116.50 -24.09
C THR A 1249 47.88 -116.92 -23.59
N THR A 1250 48.37 -118.07 -24.04
CA THR A 1250 49.67 -118.66 -23.69
C THR A 1250 50.66 -118.60 -24.87
N THR A 1251 51.92 -119.01 -24.70
CA THR A 1251 52.97 -118.89 -25.72
C THR A 1251 53.12 -120.10 -26.67
N THR A 1252 52.24 -121.11 -26.65
CA THR A 1252 52.31 -122.33 -27.49
C THR A 1252 50.94 -122.84 -27.99
N LEU A 1253 50.93 -123.59 -29.11
CA LEU A 1253 49.69 -124.05 -29.80
C LEU A 1253 49.89 -125.35 -30.63
N THR A 1254 48.86 -126.20 -30.75
CA THR A 1254 48.84 -127.44 -31.59
C THR A 1254 47.72 -127.37 -32.63
N ALA A 1255 47.97 -127.79 -33.88
CA ALA A 1255 47.09 -127.69 -35.05
C ALA A 1255 46.73 -129.05 -35.67
N THR A 1256 45.47 -129.27 -36.08
CA THR A 1256 44.91 -130.61 -36.38
C THR A 1256 43.90 -130.65 -37.52
N ASN A 1257 43.69 -131.84 -38.12
CA ASN A 1257 42.91 -132.04 -39.34
C ASN A 1257 43.31 -131.05 -40.43
N LEU A 1258 44.62 -130.93 -40.61
CA LEU A 1258 45.11 -130.54 -41.92
C LEU A 1258 44.82 -131.75 -42.83
N THR A 1259 44.46 -131.42 -44.05
CA THR A 1259 44.34 -132.34 -45.18
C THR A 1259 45.29 -131.79 -46.23
#